data_AF-A0A976KTK2-F1
#
_entry.id   AF-A0A976KTK2-F1
#
_cell.length_a   1.000
_cell.length_b   1.000
_cell.length_c   1.000
_cell.angle_alpha   90.00
_cell.angle_beta   90.00
_cell.angle_gamma   90.00
#
_symmetry.space_group_name_H-M   'P 1'
#
loop_
_entity.id
_entity.type
_entity.pdbx_description
1 polymer ?
#
loop_
_entity_poly.entity_id
_entity_poly.type
_entity_poly.pdbx_seq_one_letter_code
_entity_poly.pdbx_strand_id
1 'polypeptide(L)'
;MEARGATSTGQGPDRPTITLTATFTAEPIADALRFWGEQLELAATIEFAPYNQVFQTLLDPQSVLRRNRNGVNVVLLRFADWEDGGQPTELADALRQAGGLAPLLVVGCPVDTARAPREHAQVESFRPLVADIPGAHWLSAHEVVAQYPVHEVLDPHAETVGHVPYTREYFAALGTAVMRRISAIRRSPYKVIALDCDNTLWRGIVGEDGVDGIAIDDGHVALQRFMVDQHDAGKLLCLASKNNAADVNEVFDRRSMPLNREHLVAECVDWNPKPHNLRHLAEQLSLGLDSFVFFDDSAVECAQMQQAAPEVLTLQVPASSDELGPFVEHVWALDQLSITDTDRRRTAMYRENRAREQSRSGAASLAEFLASLELVVDIDPLAPDELPRASQLTQRTNQFNFTTIRRSEPEVAEFTTVPHRAALRVQVSDRFGEYGFVGLLLLQTEAQTAIIDTFLLSCRALGRGVEHRMLAAAGTWARQQGCSHVVLPWKQTRKNAPARAFFDEIAGDRADGDDTVQTLRLATDEAAAVQLDTRRAPDEDPAAAAVAPSAATAAIDRGQQARVWQRIATSLRSVDQILAAMQRATQRERDPSLGDYEAPQSELEQAVVELWTEQLGLDRVSRDDPFLALGGTSLAATRIISRIRNAYGVEVSLVRFFDTPTVAGVAAAIEDLVLAELEAE
;
A
#
# COMPACT_ATOMS: atom_id res chain seq x y z
N MET A 1 41.51 9.46 -27.76
CA MET A 1 42.14 8.74 -26.63
C MET A 1 42.31 9.74 -25.50
N GLU A 2 41.29 9.85 -24.64
CA GLU A 2 41.38 10.38 -23.27
C GLU A 2 40.04 10.07 -22.59
N ALA A 3 40.11 9.28 -21.52
CA ALA A 3 38.98 8.73 -20.80
C ALA A 3 38.29 9.81 -19.95
N ARG A 4 37.00 10.03 -20.15
CA ARG A 4 36.15 10.73 -19.18
C ARG A 4 35.54 9.70 -18.25
N GLY A 5 36.02 9.72 -17.00
CA GLY A 5 35.61 8.82 -15.94
C GLY A 5 34.11 8.88 -15.68
N ALA A 6 33.51 7.69 -15.57
CA ALA A 6 32.20 7.51 -14.98
C ALA A 6 32.22 8.06 -13.56
N THR A 7 31.50 9.15 -13.34
CA THR A 7 31.14 9.63 -12.01
C THR A 7 30.31 8.55 -11.33
N SER A 8 30.84 7.99 -10.25
CA SER A 8 30.10 7.14 -9.34
C SER A 8 28.89 7.91 -8.82
N THR A 9 27.71 7.55 -9.32
CA THR A 9 26.43 7.98 -8.75
C THR A 9 26.37 7.52 -7.30
N GLY A 10 26.18 8.49 -6.40
CA GLY A 10 26.32 8.33 -4.96
C GLY A 10 25.52 7.18 -4.36
N GLN A 11 26.13 6.53 -3.38
CA GLN A 11 25.47 5.71 -2.37
C GLN A 11 24.51 6.62 -1.57
N GLY A 12 23.27 6.70 -2.01
CA GLY A 12 22.13 7.13 -1.19
C GLY A 12 21.66 5.99 -0.25
N PRO A 13 20.67 6.23 0.62
CA PRO A 13 20.26 5.29 1.67
C PRO A 13 19.88 3.93 1.08
N ASP A 14 20.23 2.86 1.82
CA ASP A 14 20.14 1.44 1.44
C ASP A 14 18.93 1.13 0.55
N ARG A 15 19.14 0.87 -0.75
CA ARG A 15 18.06 0.53 -1.68
C ARG A 15 17.38 -0.75 -1.22
N PRO A 16 16.04 -0.85 -1.25
CA PRO A 16 15.36 -2.08 -0.84
C PRO A 16 15.75 -3.25 -1.73
N THR A 17 15.88 -4.46 -1.17
CA THR A 17 16.24 -5.65 -1.96
C THR A 17 15.07 -6.60 -2.09
N ILE A 18 14.73 -7.00 -3.31
CA ILE A 18 13.83 -8.13 -3.57
C ILE A 18 14.73 -9.35 -3.74
N THR A 19 14.76 -10.20 -2.73
CA THR A 19 15.57 -11.42 -2.76
C THR A 19 14.68 -12.59 -3.16
N LEU A 20 15.04 -13.28 -4.24
CA LEU A 20 14.27 -14.42 -4.76
C LEU A 20 15.00 -15.74 -4.53
N THR A 21 14.26 -16.76 -4.15
CA THR A 21 14.69 -18.16 -4.25
C THR A 21 13.56 -18.97 -4.89
N ALA A 22 13.92 -19.97 -5.68
CA ALA A 22 12.95 -20.78 -6.40
C ALA A 22 13.44 -22.23 -6.52
N THR A 23 12.49 -23.17 -6.64
CA THR A 23 12.78 -24.58 -6.96
C THR A 23 13.12 -24.79 -8.44
N PHE A 24 12.91 -23.77 -9.27
CA PHE A 24 13.13 -23.76 -10.71
C PHE A 24 13.92 -22.51 -11.17
N THR A 25 14.28 -22.42 -12.44
CA THR A 25 15.00 -21.29 -13.04
C THR A 25 14.05 -20.10 -13.13
N ALA A 26 14.17 -19.13 -12.20
CA ALA A 26 13.23 -18.04 -12.03
C ALA A 26 13.69 -16.70 -12.64
N GLU A 27 14.90 -16.63 -13.17
CA GLU A 27 15.53 -15.43 -13.74
C GLU A 27 14.64 -14.67 -14.76
N PRO A 28 13.82 -15.33 -15.62
CA PRO A 28 12.92 -14.62 -16.53
C PRO A 28 11.89 -13.72 -15.85
N ILE A 29 11.53 -13.96 -14.58
CA ILE A 29 10.63 -13.08 -13.81
C ILE A 29 11.21 -11.68 -13.64
N ALA A 30 12.54 -11.54 -13.68
CA ALA A 30 13.24 -10.29 -13.38
C ALA A 30 12.80 -9.14 -14.29
N ASP A 31 12.44 -9.41 -15.54
CA ASP A 31 12.04 -8.37 -16.49
C ASP A 31 10.75 -7.67 -16.04
N ALA A 32 9.75 -8.44 -15.60
CA ALA A 32 8.52 -7.90 -15.04
C ALA A 32 8.76 -7.20 -13.70
N LEU A 33 9.60 -7.78 -12.83
CA LEU A 33 9.95 -7.16 -11.55
C LEU A 33 10.66 -5.81 -11.73
N ARG A 34 11.60 -5.70 -12.69
CA ARG A 34 12.30 -4.44 -13.00
C ARG A 34 11.34 -3.41 -13.58
N PHE A 35 10.53 -3.78 -14.57
CA PHE A 35 9.52 -2.90 -15.15
C PHE A 35 8.62 -2.32 -14.06
N TRP A 36 8.04 -3.16 -13.20
CA TRP A 36 7.17 -2.71 -12.13
C TRP A 36 7.92 -1.96 -11.03
N GLY A 37 9.17 -2.33 -10.73
CA GLY A 37 10.03 -1.57 -9.82
C GLY A 37 10.21 -0.12 -10.29
N GLU A 38 10.45 0.07 -11.58
CA GLU A 38 10.53 1.40 -12.20
C GLU A 38 9.17 2.11 -12.20
N GLN A 39 8.09 1.44 -12.61
CA GLN A 39 6.75 2.05 -12.62
C GLN A 39 6.29 2.50 -11.23
N LEU A 40 6.58 1.72 -10.19
CA LEU A 40 6.19 2.00 -8.80
C LEU A 40 7.20 2.88 -8.06
N GLU A 41 8.25 3.36 -8.74
CA GLU A 41 9.37 4.10 -8.15
C GLU A 41 10.03 3.37 -6.97
N LEU A 42 9.91 2.04 -6.98
CA LEU A 42 10.58 1.16 -6.05
C LEU A 42 11.96 0.89 -6.65
N ALA A 43 12.94 1.72 -6.29
CA ALA A 43 14.35 1.58 -6.67
C ALA A 43 15.01 0.35 -6.01
N ALA A 44 14.41 -0.83 -6.20
CA ALA A 44 14.79 -2.07 -5.57
C ALA A 44 15.88 -2.80 -6.38
N THR A 45 16.84 -3.36 -5.65
CA THR A 45 17.79 -4.32 -6.22
C THR A 45 17.14 -5.69 -6.24
N ILE A 46 17.25 -6.40 -7.36
CA ILE A 46 16.79 -7.79 -7.46
C ILE A 46 17.98 -8.72 -7.29
N GLU A 47 17.92 -9.62 -6.32
CA GLU A 47 18.99 -10.57 -6.01
C GLU A 47 18.43 -12.00 -6.01
N PHE A 48 19.05 -12.91 -6.76
CA PHE A 48 18.67 -14.32 -6.80
C PHE A 48 19.58 -15.14 -5.90
N ALA A 49 18.98 -15.99 -5.06
CA ALA A 49 19.68 -17.04 -4.36
C ALA A 49 20.20 -18.10 -5.35
N PRO A 50 21.20 -18.91 -4.97
CA PRO A 50 21.68 -20.00 -5.81
C PRO A 50 20.54 -20.93 -6.27
N TYR A 51 20.62 -21.33 -7.53
CA TYR A 51 19.62 -22.16 -8.20
C TYR A 51 19.33 -23.47 -7.46
N ASN A 52 18.04 -23.79 -7.29
CA ASN A 52 17.52 -25.01 -6.65
C ASN A 52 18.08 -25.28 -5.23
N GLN A 53 18.28 -24.23 -4.45
CA GLN A 53 18.79 -24.32 -3.08
C GLN A 53 17.85 -23.68 -2.05
N VAL A 54 16.53 -23.75 -2.26
CA VAL A 54 15.55 -23.10 -1.38
C VAL A 54 15.77 -23.48 0.09
N PHE A 55 15.85 -24.78 0.39
CA PHE A 55 16.01 -25.24 1.78
C PHE A 55 17.39 -24.88 2.37
N GLN A 56 18.48 -25.06 1.62
CA GLN A 56 19.81 -24.65 2.10
C GLN A 56 19.88 -23.13 2.34
N THR A 57 19.26 -22.34 1.47
CA THR A 57 19.22 -20.87 1.58
C THR A 57 18.38 -20.43 2.79
N LEU A 58 17.27 -21.11 3.08
CA LEU A 58 16.43 -20.81 4.25
C LEU A 58 17.15 -21.14 5.57
N LEU A 59 17.89 -22.24 5.60
CA LEU A 59 18.61 -22.68 6.81
C LEU A 59 19.95 -21.99 7.03
N ASP A 60 20.63 -21.52 5.98
CA ASP A 60 21.92 -20.84 6.09
C ASP A 60 21.77 -19.42 6.68
N PRO A 61 22.28 -19.14 7.89
CA PRO A 61 22.20 -17.81 8.51
C PRO A 61 22.92 -16.70 7.73
N GLN A 62 23.83 -17.03 6.82
CA GLN A 62 24.56 -16.08 5.98
C GLN A 62 23.91 -15.87 4.60
N SER A 63 22.78 -16.52 4.32
CA SER A 63 22.12 -16.45 3.03
C SER A 63 21.66 -15.04 2.68
N VAL A 64 21.41 -14.82 1.39
CA VAL A 64 20.86 -13.56 0.87
C VAL A 64 19.51 -13.22 1.53
N LEU A 65 18.66 -14.22 1.79
CA LEU A 65 17.37 -14.04 2.48
C LEU A 65 17.57 -13.56 3.91
N ARG A 66 18.56 -14.12 4.61
CA ARG A 66 18.86 -13.84 6.03
C ARG A 66 19.61 -12.54 6.23
N ARG A 67 20.24 -11.99 5.20
CA ARG A 67 20.88 -10.67 5.21
C ARG A 67 19.94 -9.53 4.81
N ASN A 68 18.81 -9.83 4.16
CA ASN A 68 17.84 -8.81 3.77
C ASN A 68 17.20 -8.16 5.02
N ARG A 69 17.30 -6.83 5.11
CA ARG A 69 16.78 -6.02 6.24
C ARG A 69 15.82 -4.92 5.83
N ASN A 70 15.93 -4.47 4.58
CA ASN A 70 15.19 -3.31 4.07
C ASN A 70 14.31 -3.66 2.85
N GLY A 71 14.10 -4.95 2.62
CA GLY A 71 13.53 -5.50 1.39
C GLY A 71 12.34 -6.43 1.61
N VAL A 72 12.06 -7.29 0.61
CA VAL A 72 11.10 -8.39 0.71
C VAL A 72 11.78 -9.66 0.22
N ASN A 73 11.58 -10.76 0.94
CA ASN A 73 12.03 -12.08 0.55
C ASN A 73 10.91 -12.79 -0.20
N VAL A 74 11.19 -13.33 -1.39
CA VAL A 74 10.23 -14.05 -2.24
C VAL A 74 10.69 -15.50 -2.42
N VAL A 75 9.81 -16.44 -2.12
CA VAL A 75 10.06 -17.88 -2.27
C VAL A 75 9.05 -18.44 -3.28
N LEU A 76 9.54 -18.87 -4.44
CA LEU A 76 8.71 -19.45 -5.52
C LEU A 76 8.81 -20.99 -5.45
N LEU A 77 7.69 -21.65 -5.21
CA LEU A 77 7.66 -23.09 -4.94
C LEU A 77 6.83 -23.83 -6.00
N ARG A 78 7.45 -24.83 -6.65
CA ARG A 78 6.72 -25.93 -7.28
C ARG A 78 6.93 -27.16 -6.42
N PHE A 79 5.86 -27.76 -5.92
CA PHE A 79 5.98 -28.93 -5.05
C PHE A 79 6.41 -30.18 -5.83
N ALA A 80 6.16 -30.24 -7.15
CA ALA A 80 6.67 -31.31 -8.01
C ALA A 80 8.20 -31.38 -8.09
N ASP A 81 8.91 -30.25 -7.92
CA ASP A 81 10.37 -30.21 -7.96
C ASP A 81 11.00 -30.86 -6.70
N TRP A 82 10.18 -31.30 -5.75
CA TRP A 82 10.60 -31.88 -4.47
C TRP A 82 10.78 -33.40 -4.58
N GLU A 83 11.97 -33.85 -5.00
CA GLU A 83 12.27 -35.25 -5.34
C GLU A 83 12.11 -36.26 -4.17
N ASP A 84 12.25 -35.85 -2.91
CA ASP A 84 12.25 -36.75 -1.73
C ASP A 84 10.98 -36.71 -0.86
N GLY A 85 9.92 -36.01 -1.29
CA GLY A 85 8.67 -35.98 -0.53
C GLY A 85 8.79 -35.36 0.87
N GLY A 86 9.64 -34.34 1.01
CA GLY A 86 9.76 -33.59 2.26
C GLY A 86 8.40 -33.04 2.69
N GLN A 87 8.17 -33.01 3.99
CA GLN A 87 6.84 -32.67 4.49
C GLN A 87 6.64 -31.16 4.42
N PRO A 88 5.44 -30.68 4.01
CA PRO A 88 5.09 -29.26 4.07
C PRO A 88 5.41 -28.60 5.42
N THR A 89 5.33 -29.37 6.51
CA THR A 89 5.71 -28.95 7.87
C THR A 89 7.20 -28.59 8.01
N GLU A 90 8.11 -29.38 7.43
CA GLU A 90 9.56 -29.12 7.49
C GLU A 90 9.93 -27.82 6.76
N LEU A 91 9.31 -27.57 5.61
CA LEU A 91 9.48 -26.32 4.88
C LEU A 91 8.89 -25.14 5.65
N ALA A 92 7.72 -25.32 6.27
CA ALA A 92 7.13 -24.27 7.11
C ALA A 92 8.04 -23.94 8.31
N ASP A 93 8.66 -24.95 8.93
CA ASP A 93 9.63 -24.75 10.00
C ASP A 93 10.90 -24.05 9.51
N ALA A 94 11.42 -24.42 8.34
CA ALA A 94 12.53 -23.71 7.71
C ALA A 94 12.18 -22.25 7.39
N LEU A 95 10.95 -21.98 6.91
CA LEU A 95 10.46 -20.61 6.68
C LEU A 95 10.29 -19.83 7.99
N ARG A 96 9.78 -20.45 9.07
CA ARG A 96 9.70 -19.83 10.40
C ARG A 96 11.08 -19.50 10.94
N GLN A 97 12.02 -20.42 10.81
CA GLN A 97 13.40 -20.22 11.23
C GLN A 97 14.08 -19.15 10.39
N ALA A 98 13.83 -19.12 9.08
CA ALA A 98 14.33 -18.11 8.16
C ALA A 98 13.67 -16.74 8.40
N GLY A 99 12.43 -16.74 8.90
CA GLY A 99 11.62 -15.60 9.31
C GLY A 99 12.48 -14.58 10.04
N GLY A 100 12.79 -13.51 9.31
CA GLY A 100 13.75 -12.49 9.70
C GLY A 100 13.09 -11.11 9.79
N LEU A 101 13.92 -10.08 9.87
CA LEU A 101 13.51 -8.67 9.99
C LEU A 101 12.77 -8.11 8.75
N ALA A 102 12.72 -8.85 7.63
CA ALA A 102 12.07 -8.45 6.39
C ALA A 102 10.83 -9.33 6.10
N PRO A 103 9.75 -8.77 5.50
CA PRO A 103 8.57 -9.52 5.10
C PRO A 103 8.89 -10.68 4.14
N LEU A 104 8.09 -11.74 4.22
CA LEU A 104 8.24 -12.96 3.42
C LEU A 104 7.01 -13.15 2.53
N LEU A 105 7.22 -13.31 1.22
CA LEU A 105 6.19 -13.68 0.26
C LEU A 105 6.47 -15.08 -0.28
N VAL A 106 5.58 -16.02 0.02
CA VAL A 106 5.63 -17.39 -0.48
C VAL A 106 4.63 -17.55 -1.61
N VAL A 107 5.09 -18.04 -2.75
CA VAL A 107 4.27 -18.21 -3.95
C VAL A 107 4.20 -19.69 -4.32
N GLY A 108 2.99 -20.25 -4.33
CA GLY A 108 2.73 -21.59 -4.86
C GLY A 108 2.54 -21.52 -6.37
N CYS A 109 3.52 -22.02 -7.11
CA CYS A 109 3.56 -21.95 -8.57
C CYS A 109 2.93 -23.19 -9.22
N PRO A 110 2.41 -23.06 -10.46
CA PRO A 110 1.65 -24.13 -11.10
C PRO A 110 2.56 -25.23 -11.65
N VAL A 111 1.96 -26.41 -11.80
CA VAL A 111 2.55 -27.59 -12.45
C VAL A 111 1.53 -28.21 -13.39
N ASP A 112 1.95 -29.17 -14.20
CA ASP A 112 1.03 -29.98 -14.99
C ASP A 112 0.14 -30.84 -14.07
N THR A 113 -1.08 -30.35 -13.80
CA THR A 113 -2.05 -31.00 -12.91
C THR A 113 -2.51 -32.36 -13.41
N ALA A 114 -2.41 -32.63 -14.73
CA ALA A 114 -2.71 -33.96 -15.27
C ALA A 114 -1.68 -35.02 -14.81
N ARG A 115 -0.54 -34.57 -14.28
CA ARG A 115 0.57 -35.42 -13.82
C ARG A 115 0.79 -35.42 -12.30
N ALA A 116 0.12 -34.56 -11.51
CA ALA A 116 0.42 -34.43 -10.07
C ALA A 116 -0.76 -34.07 -9.13
N PRO A 117 -1.74 -34.98 -8.89
CA PRO A 117 -2.77 -34.79 -7.85
C PRO A 117 -2.23 -34.55 -6.43
N ARG A 118 -1.01 -35.03 -6.16
CA ARG A 118 -0.33 -34.88 -4.86
C ARG A 118 0.04 -33.43 -4.56
N GLU A 119 0.38 -32.65 -5.58
CA GLU A 119 0.81 -31.26 -5.41
C GLU A 119 -0.32 -30.35 -4.95
N HIS A 120 -1.51 -30.50 -5.54
CA HIS A 120 -2.67 -29.75 -5.08
C HIS A 120 -2.95 -30.00 -3.59
N ALA A 121 -2.87 -31.26 -3.15
CA ALA A 121 -3.03 -31.61 -1.75
C ALA A 121 -1.90 -31.02 -0.87
N GLN A 122 -0.66 -31.00 -1.35
CA GLN A 122 0.47 -30.38 -0.64
C GLN A 122 0.29 -28.87 -0.50
N VAL A 123 -0.10 -28.16 -1.57
CA VAL A 123 -0.38 -26.73 -1.56
C VAL A 123 -1.48 -26.38 -0.55
N GLU A 124 -2.61 -27.10 -0.59
CA GLU A 124 -3.73 -26.88 0.33
C GLU A 124 -3.34 -27.16 1.79
N SER A 125 -2.51 -28.17 2.04
CA SER A 125 -1.98 -28.46 3.39
C SER A 125 -0.94 -27.45 3.88
N PHE A 126 -0.20 -26.82 2.96
CA PHE A 126 0.89 -25.90 3.27
C PHE A 126 0.43 -24.48 3.52
N ARG A 127 -0.57 -24.02 2.77
CA ARG A 127 -1.14 -22.68 2.88
C ARG A 127 -1.45 -22.24 4.34
N PRO A 128 -2.17 -23.03 5.18
CA PRO A 128 -2.41 -22.63 6.56
C PRO A 128 -1.13 -22.51 7.39
N LEU A 129 -0.12 -23.34 7.11
CA LEU A 129 1.15 -23.29 7.84
C LEU A 129 1.93 -21.99 7.57
N VAL A 130 1.83 -21.43 6.36
CA VAL A 130 2.41 -20.12 6.01
C VAL A 130 1.68 -18.99 6.72
N ALA A 131 0.36 -19.09 6.87
CA ALA A 131 -0.45 -18.08 7.56
C ALA A 131 -0.08 -17.95 9.06
N ASP A 132 0.42 -19.02 9.68
CA ASP A 132 0.90 -19.02 11.06
C ASP A 132 2.30 -18.37 11.23
N ILE A 133 2.97 -17.98 10.14
CA ILE A 133 4.31 -17.37 10.18
C ILE A 133 4.16 -15.84 10.24
N PRO A 134 4.61 -15.16 11.30
CA PRO A 134 4.52 -13.70 11.40
C PRO A 134 5.23 -12.99 10.24
N GLY A 135 4.51 -12.09 9.56
CA GLY A 135 5.04 -11.33 8.42
C GLY A 135 5.19 -12.13 7.12
N ALA A 136 4.69 -13.37 7.08
CA ALA A 136 4.60 -14.14 5.86
C ALA A 136 3.28 -13.90 5.12
N HIS A 137 3.34 -13.94 3.80
CA HIS A 137 2.22 -13.77 2.89
C HIS A 137 2.20 -14.91 1.89
N TRP A 138 1.00 -15.35 1.51
CA TRP A 138 0.79 -16.38 0.50
C TRP A 138 0.22 -15.79 -0.78
N LEU A 139 0.68 -16.27 -1.93
CA LEU A 139 0.12 -16.03 -3.25
C LEU A 139 0.00 -17.36 -4.00
N SER A 140 -1.19 -17.73 -4.44
CA SER A 140 -1.41 -18.96 -5.21
C SER A 140 -1.35 -18.72 -6.72
N ALA A 141 -0.98 -19.76 -7.47
CA ALA A 141 -1.09 -19.76 -8.94
C ALA A 141 -2.51 -19.42 -9.43
N HIS A 142 -3.54 -19.89 -8.72
CA HIS A 142 -4.93 -19.55 -9.04
C HIS A 142 -5.18 -18.04 -8.91
N GLU A 143 -4.69 -17.39 -7.84
CA GLU A 143 -4.78 -15.92 -7.72
C GLU A 143 -4.03 -15.21 -8.86
N VAL A 144 -2.84 -15.69 -9.25
CA VAL A 144 -2.08 -15.10 -10.36
C VAL A 144 -2.88 -15.17 -11.67
N VAL A 145 -3.40 -16.34 -12.02
CA VAL A 145 -4.17 -16.54 -13.27
C VAL A 145 -5.51 -15.83 -13.24
N ALA A 146 -6.17 -15.76 -12.08
CA ALA A 146 -7.43 -15.03 -11.94
C ALA A 146 -7.23 -13.51 -12.12
N GLN A 147 -6.11 -12.96 -11.65
CA GLN A 147 -5.78 -11.54 -11.81
C GLN A 147 -5.22 -11.22 -13.20
N TYR A 148 -4.39 -12.10 -13.74
CA TYR A 148 -3.70 -11.91 -15.03
C TYR A 148 -3.80 -13.21 -15.85
N PRO A 149 -4.94 -13.42 -16.53
CA PRO A 149 -5.14 -14.60 -17.34
C PRO A 149 -4.11 -14.72 -18.46
N VAL A 150 -3.65 -15.94 -18.73
CA VAL A 150 -2.77 -16.28 -19.85
C VAL A 150 -3.31 -17.49 -20.60
N HIS A 151 -3.05 -17.57 -21.90
CA HIS A 151 -3.47 -18.70 -22.73
C HIS A 151 -2.72 -19.99 -22.39
N GLU A 152 -1.41 -19.90 -22.21
CA GLU A 152 -0.54 -21.02 -21.91
C GLU A 152 0.39 -20.68 -20.76
N VAL A 153 0.42 -21.56 -19.75
CA VAL A 153 1.18 -21.36 -18.51
C VAL A 153 2.54 -22.04 -18.58
N LEU A 154 2.59 -23.28 -19.06
CA LEU A 154 3.77 -24.14 -19.02
C LEU A 154 4.54 -24.09 -20.34
N ASP A 155 5.86 -24.20 -20.28
CA ASP A 155 6.74 -24.40 -21.43
C ASP A 155 7.54 -25.71 -21.27
N PRO A 156 7.01 -26.86 -21.74
CA PRO A 156 7.66 -28.16 -21.58
C PRO A 156 9.05 -28.25 -22.24
N HIS A 157 9.27 -27.48 -23.30
CA HIS A 157 10.53 -27.47 -24.03
C HIS A 157 11.61 -26.75 -23.23
N ALA A 158 11.33 -25.52 -22.78
CA ALA A 158 12.23 -24.75 -21.95
C ALA A 158 12.48 -25.43 -20.59
N GLU A 159 11.47 -26.13 -20.04
CA GLU A 159 11.61 -26.92 -18.82
C GLU A 159 12.66 -28.03 -18.98
N THR A 160 12.60 -28.77 -20.09
CA THR A 160 13.53 -29.88 -20.35
C THR A 160 14.97 -29.39 -20.57
N VAL A 161 15.14 -28.22 -21.21
CA VAL A 161 16.45 -27.70 -21.62
C VAL A 161 17.14 -26.91 -20.50
N GLY A 162 16.39 -26.15 -19.70
CA GLY A 162 16.94 -25.21 -18.74
C GLY A 162 16.19 -25.13 -17.40
N HIS A 163 15.26 -26.05 -17.13
CA HIS A 163 14.40 -26.03 -15.96
C HIS A 163 13.65 -24.69 -15.79
N VAL A 164 13.23 -24.12 -16.93
CA VAL A 164 12.41 -22.91 -17.04
C VAL A 164 10.98 -23.37 -17.37
N PRO A 165 10.09 -23.50 -16.38
CA PRO A 165 8.84 -24.23 -16.57
C PRO A 165 7.71 -23.43 -17.21
N TYR A 166 7.86 -22.11 -17.37
CA TYR A 166 6.75 -21.24 -17.75
C TYR A 166 7.01 -20.44 -19.02
N THR A 167 5.92 -20.11 -19.69
CA THR A 167 5.90 -19.17 -20.83
C THR A 167 6.30 -17.76 -20.40
N ARG A 168 6.68 -16.93 -21.39
CA ARG A 168 7.01 -15.52 -21.16
C ARG A 168 5.83 -14.75 -20.58
N GLU A 169 4.63 -15.04 -21.09
CA GLU A 169 3.35 -14.47 -20.69
C GLU A 169 3.08 -14.78 -19.22
N TYR A 170 3.28 -16.03 -18.80
CA TYR A 170 3.09 -16.41 -17.40
C TYR A 170 4.16 -15.81 -16.47
N PHE A 171 5.42 -15.70 -16.90
CA PHE A 171 6.43 -14.98 -16.11
C PHE A 171 6.09 -13.49 -15.94
N ALA A 172 5.50 -12.85 -16.95
CA ALA A 172 5.01 -11.49 -16.84
C ALA A 172 3.81 -11.38 -15.87
N ALA A 173 2.85 -12.29 -15.96
CA ALA A 173 1.73 -12.39 -15.02
C ALA A 173 2.20 -12.60 -13.57
N LEU A 174 3.10 -13.57 -13.36
CA LEU A 174 3.68 -13.91 -12.07
C LEU A 174 4.47 -12.73 -11.47
N GLY A 175 5.34 -12.11 -12.25
CA GLY A 175 6.10 -10.94 -11.82
C GLY A 175 5.20 -9.75 -11.47
N THR A 176 4.11 -9.55 -12.23
CA THR A 176 3.09 -8.53 -11.95
C THR A 176 2.38 -8.79 -10.63
N ALA A 177 1.88 -10.01 -10.41
CA ALA A 177 1.20 -10.39 -9.17
C ALA A 177 2.13 -10.32 -7.95
N VAL A 178 3.39 -10.75 -8.10
CA VAL A 178 4.42 -10.61 -7.06
C VAL A 178 4.66 -9.15 -6.72
N MET A 179 4.79 -8.26 -7.72
CA MET A 179 5.00 -6.84 -7.47
C MET A 179 3.78 -6.12 -6.91
N ARG A 180 2.56 -6.49 -7.32
CA ARG A 180 1.31 -6.05 -6.68
C ARG A 180 1.33 -6.36 -5.19
N ARG A 181 1.72 -7.59 -4.84
CA ARG A 181 1.82 -8.04 -3.45
C ARG A 181 2.92 -7.31 -2.67
N ILE A 182 4.12 -7.17 -3.25
CA ILE A 182 5.24 -6.43 -2.64
C ILE A 182 4.85 -4.96 -2.40
N SER A 183 4.15 -4.35 -3.35
CA SER A 183 3.65 -2.97 -3.20
C SER A 183 2.71 -2.85 -2.01
N ALA A 184 1.74 -3.76 -1.87
CA ALA A 184 0.82 -3.78 -0.75
C ALA A 184 1.51 -4.06 0.61
N ILE A 185 2.56 -4.90 0.64
CA ILE A 185 3.37 -5.16 1.85
C ILE A 185 4.09 -3.90 2.32
N ARG A 186 4.68 -3.14 1.38
CA ARG A 186 5.56 -2.01 1.70
C ARG A 186 4.83 -0.69 1.89
N ARG A 187 3.65 -0.53 1.27
CA ARG A 187 2.90 0.73 1.27
C ARG A 187 2.17 0.93 2.61
N SER A 188 2.09 2.18 3.05
CA SER A 188 1.15 2.56 4.11
C SER A 188 -0.29 2.54 3.57
N PRO A 189 -1.22 1.79 4.17
CA PRO A 189 -2.57 1.67 3.63
C PRO A 189 -3.32 3.00 3.71
N TYR A 190 -4.05 3.35 2.64
CA TYR A 190 -5.07 4.39 2.71
C TYR A 190 -6.17 3.97 3.66
N LYS A 191 -6.81 4.94 4.29
CA LYS A 191 -7.81 4.72 5.35
C LYS A 191 -9.20 5.19 4.95
N VAL A 192 -9.29 6.18 4.06
CA VAL A 192 -10.54 6.80 3.65
C VAL A 192 -10.68 6.75 2.14
N ILE A 193 -11.88 6.41 1.68
CA ILE A 193 -12.30 6.51 0.28
C ILE A 193 -13.40 7.57 0.23
N ALA A 194 -13.17 8.64 -0.51
CA ALA A 194 -14.14 9.68 -0.81
C ALA A 194 -14.68 9.48 -2.22
N LEU A 195 -16.00 9.42 -2.36
CA LEU A 195 -16.68 9.08 -3.60
C LEU A 195 -17.50 10.28 -4.08
N ASP A 196 -17.37 10.61 -5.36
CA ASP A 196 -18.41 11.36 -6.04
C ASP A 196 -19.68 10.51 -6.21
N CYS A 197 -20.81 11.14 -6.56
CA CYS A 197 -22.11 10.50 -6.73
C CYS A 197 -22.48 10.32 -8.21
N ASP A 198 -22.86 11.41 -8.88
CA ASP A 198 -23.28 11.38 -10.28
C ASP A 198 -22.16 10.88 -11.19
N ASN A 199 -22.50 10.05 -12.18
CA ASN A 199 -21.60 9.33 -13.09
C ASN A 199 -20.47 8.50 -12.45
N THR A 200 -20.42 8.44 -11.12
CA THR A 200 -19.44 7.66 -10.35
C THR A 200 -20.12 6.48 -9.67
N LEU A 201 -21.12 6.72 -8.80
CA LEU A 201 -21.88 5.65 -8.13
C LEU A 201 -23.06 5.16 -8.97
N TRP A 202 -23.57 5.99 -9.87
CA TRP A 202 -24.61 5.67 -10.84
C TRP A 202 -24.39 6.50 -12.10
N ARG A 203 -25.01 6.11 -13.20
CA ARG A 203 -25.00 6.86 -14.45
C ARG A 203 -26.14 7.90 -14.46
N GLY A 204 -25.83 9.12 -14.89
CA GLY A 204 -26.77 10.23 -14.95
C GLY A 204 -26.55 11.25 -13.82
N ILE A 205 -27.18 12.42 -13.98
CA ILE A 205 -27.09 13.55 -13.05
C ILE A 205 -28.41 13.65 -12.30
N VAL A 206 -28.45 13.29 -11.02
CA VAL A 206 -29.72 13.19 -10.27
C VAL A 206 -30.50 14.50 -10.25
N GLY A 207 -29.81 15.64 -10.21
CA GLY A 207 -30.47 16.97 -10.22
C GLY A 207 -31.13 17.33 -11.54
N GLU A 208 -30.74 16.69 -12.65
CA GLU A 208 -31.29 16.93 -13.99
C GLU A 208 -32.24 15.82 -14.43
N ASP A 209 -31.83 14.56 -14.25
CA ASP A 209 -32.54 13.37 -14.70
C ASP A 209 -33.62 12.91 -13.70
N GLY A 210 -33.51 13.35 -12.44
CA GLY A 210 -34.31 12.88 -11.33
C GLY A 210 -33.97 11.45 -10.91
N VAL A 211 -34.49 11.04 -9.74
CA VAL A 211 -34.18 9.74 -9.13
C VAL A 211 -34.58 8.55 -10.01
N ASP A 212 -35.62 8.68 -10.84
CA ASP A 212 -36.07 7.61 -11.74
C ASP A 212 -35.30 7.59 -13.07
N GLY A 213 -34.63 8.69 -13.44
CA GLY A 213 -33.87 8.83 -14.68
C GLY A 213 -32.45 8.29 -14.62
N ILE A 214 -31.84 8.21 -13.42
CA ILE A 214 -30.50 7.64 -13.25
C ILE A 214 -30.50 6.11 -13.47
N ALA A 215 -29.37 5.56 -13.90
CA ALA A 215 -29.19 4.13 -14.13
C ALA A 215 -28.07 3.56 -13.25
N ILE A 216 -28.32 2.39 -12.66
CA ILE A 216 -27.32 1.62 -11.91
C ILE A 216 -27.14 0.33 -12.69
N ASP A 217 -26.15 0.33 -13.58
CA ASP A 217 -25.81 -0.82 -14.43
C ASP A 217 -24.75 -1.72 -13.77
N ASP A 218 -24.39 -2.81 -14.43
CA ASP A 218 -23.51 -3.84 -13.87
C ASP A 218 -22.11 -3.29 -13.49
N GLY A 219 -21.58 -2.33 -14.25
CA GLY A 219 -20.32 -1.66 -13.93
C GLY A 219 -20.40 -0.84 -12.65
N HIS A 220 -21.46 -0.04 -12.48
CA HIS A 220 -21.69 0.71 -11.24
C HIS A 220 -21.94 -0.22 -10.05
N VAL A 221 -22.66 -1.33 -10.25
CA VAL A 221 -22.84 -2.38 -9.23
C VAL A 221 -21.50 -2.98 -8.82
N ALA A 222 -20.60 -3.24 -9.78
CA ALA A 222 -19.26 -3.76 -9.50
C ALA A 222 -18.42 -2.77 -8.68
N LEU A 223 -18.45 -1.49 -9.03
CA LEU A 223 -17.79 -0.44 -8.26
C LEU A 223 -18.35 -0.36 -6.83
N GLN A 224 -19.66 -0.35 -6.68
CA GLN A 224 -20.30 -0.27 -5.37
C GLN A 224 -19.98 -1.49 -4.49
N ARG A 225 -20.00 -2.72 -5.05
CA ARG A 225 -19.60 -3.93 -4.34
C ARG A 225 -18.14 -3.86 -3.91
N PHE A 226 -17.26 -3.42 -4.80
CA PHE A 226 -15.87 -3.19 -4.45
C PHE A 226 -15.73 -2.20 -3.27
N MET A 227 -16.48 -1.10 -3.26
CA MET A 227 -16.47 -0.17 -2.12
C MET A 227 -16.99 -0.79 -0.82
N VAL A 228 -18.01 -1.66 -0.89
CA VAL A 228 -18.48 -2.43 0.27
C VAL A 228 -17.39 -3.39 0.77
N ASP A 229 -16.70 -4.09 -0.13
CA ASP A 229 -15.57 -4.95 0.25
C ASP A 229 -14.45 -4.14 0.91
N GLN A 230 -14.18 -2.92 0.44
CA GLN A 230 -13.23 -2.01 1.09
C GLN A 230 -13.71 -1.57 2.48
N HIS A 231 -15.00 -1.27 2.64
CA HIS A 231 -15.59 -0.97 3.93
C HIS A 231 -15.43 -2.13 4.91
N ASP A 232 -15.73 -3.36 4.46
CA ASP A 232 -15.64 -4.56 5.29
C ASP A 232 -14.18 -4.91 5.63
N ALA A 233 -13.23 -4.47 4.79
CA ALA A 233 -11.80 -4.47 5.08
C ALA A 233 -11.33 -3.35 6.03
N GLY A 234 -12.24 -2.49 6.50
CA GLY A 234 -12.00 -1.43 7.49
C GLY A 234 -11.60 -0.08 6.92
N LYS A 235 -11.87 0.18 5.63
CA LYS A 235 -11.80 1.53 5.05
C LYS A 235 -13.04 2.33 5.46
N LEU A 236 -12.85 3.64 5.58
CA LEU A 236 -13.93 4.57 5.83
C LEU A 236 -14.45 5.09 4.49
N LEU A 237 -15.76 5.02 4.26
CA LEU A 237 -16.37 5.55 3.05
C LEU A 237 -17.03 6.90 3.34
N CYS A 238 -16.76 7.89 2.49
CA CYS A 238 -17.35 9.21 2.54
C CYS A 238 -17.92 9.62 1.18
N LEU A 239 -18.92 10.49 1.18
CA LEU A 239 -19.37 11.17 -0.04
C LEU A 239 -18.75 12.56 -0.14
N ALA A 240 -18.29 12.93 -1.32
CA ALA A 240 -17.79 14.26 -1.63
C ALA A 240 -18.27 14.64 -3.03
N SER A 241 -19.47 15.25 -3.10
CA SER A 241 -20.19 15.42 -4.36
C SER A 241 -20.86 16.77 -4.47
N LYS A 242 -21.00 17.28 -5.71
CA LYS A 242 -21.61 18.58 -6.02
C LYS A 242 -23.09 18.40 -6.37
N ASN A 243 -23.89 18.15 -5.34
CA ASN A 243 -25.33 17.95 -5.48
C ASN A 243 -26.12 18.64 -4.37
N ASN A 244 -27.44 18.65 -4.53
CA ASN A 244 -28.34 18.86 -3.42
C ASN A 244 -28.44 17.59 -2.58
N ALA A 245 -28.18 17.69 -1.27
CA ALA A 245 -28.22 16.57 -0.35
C ALA A 245 -29.58 15.84 -0.35
N ALA A 246 -30.69 16.56 -0.57
CA ALA A 246 -32.01 15.95 -0.61
C ALA A 246 -32.15 14.95 -1.78
N ASP A 247 -31.64 15.29 -2.96
CA ASP A 247 -31.76 14.47 -4.16
C ASP A 247 -30.90 13.20 -4.03
N VAL A 248 -29.67 13.34 -3.50
CA VAL A 248 -28.80 12.21 -3.20
C VAL A 248 -29.41 11.29 -2.13
N ASN A 249 -30.01 11.86 -1.08
CA ASN A 249 -30.72 11.08 -0.06
C ASN A 249 -31.87 10.27 -0.68
N GLU A 250 -32.65 10.90 -1.57
CA GLU A 250 -33.76 10.24 -2.23
C GLU A 250 -33.30 9.07 -3.11
N VAL A 251 -32.13 9.16 -3.75
CA VAL A 251 -31.51 8.03 -4.47
C VAL A 251 -31.20 6.87 -3.52
N PHE A 252 -30.54 7.13 -2.39
CA PHE A 252 -30.23 6.08 -1.40
C PHE A 252 -31.48 5.45 -0.78
N ASP A 253 -32.58 6.21 -0.66
CA ASP A 253 -33.83 5.72 -0.06
C ASP A 253 -34.68 4.90 -1.06
N ARG A 254 -34.72 5.31 -2.34
CA ARG A 254 -35.61 4.71 -3.35
C ARG A 254 -34.94 3.67 -4.24
N ARG A 255 -33.62 3.74 -4.45
CA ARG A 255 -32.91 2.87 -5.38
C ARG A 255 -32.21 1.74 -4.64
N SER A 256 -32.32 0.53 -5.17
CA SER A 256 -31.60 -0.64 -4.64
C SER A 256 -30.14 -0.60 -5.08
N MET A 257 -29.23 -0.43 -4.13
CA MET A 257 -27.79 -0.29 -4.34
C MET A 257 -27.01 -1.16 -3.36
N PRO A 258 -25.93 -1.87 -3.79
CA PRO A 258 -25.03 -2.55 -2.85
C PRO A 258 -24.45 -1.59 -1.80
N LEU A 259 -24.01 -0.40 -2.22
CA LEU A 259 -23.55 0.63 -1.31
C LEU A 259 -24.76 1.37 -0.73
N ASN A 260 -24.91 1.33 0.59
CA ASN A 260 -25.99 2.00 1.31
C ASN A 260 -25.44 2.97 2.38
N ARG A 261 -26.33 3.71 3.03
CA ARG A 261 -25.96 4.71 4.05
C ARG A 261 -25.26 4.11 5.27
N GLU A 262 -25.52 2.86 5.60
CA GLU A 262 -24.86 2.14 6.69
C GLU A 262 -23.41 1.77 6.39
N HIS A 263 -22.89 2.08 5.19
CA HIS A 263 -21.45 1.99 4.90
C HIS A 263 -20.75 3.35 4.98
N LEU A 264 -21.50 4.46 4.97
CA LEU A 264 -20.95 5.81 4.97
C LEU A 264 -20.70 6.29 6.42
N VAL A 265 -19.59 7.02 6.62
CA VAL A 265 -19.25 7.61 7.93
C VAL A 265 -19.43 9.11 7.98
N ALA A 266 -19.21 9.78 6.85
CA ALA A 266 -19.35 11.22 6.68
C ALA A 266 -19.70 11.57 5.22
N GLU A 267 -20.28 12.73 5.00
CA GLU A 267 -20.65 13.20 3.67
C GLU A 267 -20.53 14.72 3.59
N CYS A 268 -20.04 15.22 2.45
CA CYS A 268 -20.11 16.61 2.05
C CYS A 268 -20.77 16.65 0.67
N VAL A 269 -22.09 16.85 0.68
CA VAL A 269 -22.93 16.93 -0.53
C VAL A 269 -23.44 18.37 -0.62
N ASP A 270 -22.66 19.22 -1.28
CA ASP A 270 -22.91 20.65 -1.41
C ASP A 270 -22.16 21.24 -2.61
N TRP A 271 -22.31 22.54 -2.86
CA TRP A 271 -21.71 23.22 -4.02
C TRP A 271 -20.31 23.79 -3.76
N ASN A 272 -19.70 23.48 -2.61
CA ASN A 272 -18.33 23.89 -2.34
C ASN A 272 -17.35 23.11 -3.23
N PRO A 273 -16.14 23.65 -3.49
CA PRO A 273 -15.11 22.89 -4.20
C PRO A 273 -14.77 21.58 -3.47
N LYS A 274 -14.72 20.45 -4.18
CA LYS A 274 -14.43 19.13 -3.58
C LYS A 274 -13.13 19.10 -2.74
N PRO A 275 -12.03 19.80 -3.10
CA PRO A 275 -10.83 19.85 -2.26
C PRO A 275 -11.03 20.57 -0.92
N HIS A 276 -11.98 21.51 -0.84
CA HIS A 276 -12.38 22.11 0.43
C HIS A 276 -13.15 21.08 1.27
N ASN A 277 -14.10 20.39 0.66
CA ASN A 277 -14.89 19.35 1.32
C ASN A 277 -14.03 18.20 1.86
N LEU A 278 -13.00 17.77 1.12
CA LEU A 278 -12.10 16.72 1.61
C LEU A 278 -11.25 17.18 2.80
N ARG A 279 -10.84 18.45 2.88
CA ARG A 279 -10.19 18.99 4.09
C ARG A 279 -11.14 18.96 5.28
N HIS A 280 -12.39 19.36 5.05
CA HIS A 280 -13.39 19.32 6.10
C HIS A 280 -13.65 17.88 6.57
N LEU A 281 -13.78 16.91 5.67
CA LEU A 281 -13.89 15.49 6.00
C LEU A 281 -12.65 14.99 6.76
N ALA A 282 -11.45 15.41 6.37
CA ALA A 282 -10.20 15.04 7.04
C ALA A 282 -10.15 15.56 8.49
N GLU A 283 -10.57 16.81 8.70
CA GLU A 283 -10.71 17.42 10.04
C GLU A 283 -11.76 16.68 10.89
N GLN A 284 -12.97 16.47 10.34
CA GLN A 284 -14.03 15.72 11.01
C GLN A 284 -13.58 14.32 11.41
N LEU A 285 -12.80 13.65 10.56
CA LEU A 285 -12.28 12.31 10.82
C LEU A 285 -10.97 12.31 11.63
N SER A 286 -10.40 13.45 11.98
CA SER A 286 -9.07 13.53 12.61
C SER A 286 -7.99 12.73 11.86
N LEU A 287 -8.02 12.77 10.52
CA LEU A 287 -7.09 12.07 9.64
C LEU A 287 -6.37 13.04 8.71
N GLY A 288 -5.16 12.68 8.28
CA GLY A 288 -4.44 13.44 7.26
C GLY A 288 -4.98 13.13 5.86
N LEU A 289 -4.94 14.13 4.96
CA LEU A 289 -5.32 13.98 3.55
C LEU A 289 -4.50 12.91 2.81
N ASP A 290 -3.27 12.65 3.27
CA ASP A 290 -2.39 11.60 2.76
C ASP A 290 -2.94 10.18 2.96
N SER A 291 -4.01 10.03 3.75
CA SER A 291 -4.73 8.77 3.96
C SER A 291 -6.00 8.63 3.12
N PHE A 292 -6.34 9.62 2.30
CA PHE A 292 -7.54 9.65 1.45
C PHE A 292 -7.24 9.16 0.03
N VAL A 293 -8.20 8.43 -0.54
CA VAL A 293 -8.33 8.19 -1.98
C VAL A 293 -9.64 8.81 -2.44
N PHE A 294 -9.61 9.56 -3.53
CA PHE A 294 -10.76 10.24 -4.11
C PHE A 294 -11.08 9.65 -5.48
N PHE A 295 -12.35 9.32 -5.70
CA PHE A 295 -12.88 8.79 -6.96
C PHE A 295 -13.94 9.73 -7.54
N ASP A 296 -13.78 10.05 -8.81
CA ASP A 296 -14.62 10.98 -9.55
C ASP A 296 -14.48 10.70 -11.06
N ASP A 297 -15.54 10.77 -11.84
CA ASP A 297 -15.48 10.58 -13.29
C ASP A 297 -14.99 11.85 -14.01
N SER A 298 -15.23 13.02 -13.42
CA SER A 298 -14.93 14.32 -13.99
C SER A 298 -13.43 14.61 -13.95
N ALA A 299 -12.82 14.61 -15.14
CA ALA A 299 -11.42 15.01 -15.32
C ALA A 299 -11.11 16.40 -14.73
N VAL A 300 -12.10 17.31 -14.74
CA VAL A 300 -11.95 18.67 -14.20
C VAL A 300 -11.87 18.65 -12.68
N GLU A 301 -12.75 17.91 -12.01
CA GLU A 301 -12.73 17.78 -10.54
C GLU A 301 -11.47 17.02 -10.10
N CYS A 302 -11.07 15.97 -10.82
CA CYS A 302 -9.81 15.27 -10.57
C CYS A 302 -8.59 16.19 -10.68
N ALA A 303 -8.50 16.99 -11.75
CA ALA A 303 -7.41 17.95 -11.94
C ALA A 303 -7.40 19.02 -10.85
N GLN A 304 -8.58 19.51 -10.45
CA GLN A 304 -8.71 20.46 -9.34
C GLN A 304 -8.26 19.84 -8.01
N MET A 305 -8.59 18.57 -7.76
CA MET A 305 -8.12 17.84 -6.57
C MET A 305 -6.61 17.71 -6.55
N GLN A 306 -6.01 17.26 -7.65
CA GLN A 306 -4.56 17.10 -7.75
C GLN A 306 -3.81 18.43 -7.58
N GLN A 307 -4.39 19.54 -8.03
CA GLN A 307 -3.78 20.86 -7.87
C GLN A 307 -3.95 21.43 -6.46
N ALA A 308 -5.16 21.34 -5.91
CA ALA A 308 -5.52 22.01 -4.66
C ALA A 308 -5.26 21.16 -3.40
N ALA A 309 -5.23 19.83 -3.52
CA ALA A 309 -5.00 18.89 -2.41
C ALA A 309 -4.14 17.70 -2.91
N PRO A 310 -2.88 17.95 -3.34
CA PRO A 310 -2.01 16.93 -3.94
C PRO A 310 -1.67 15.75 -3.01
N GLU A 311 -1.92 15.87 -1.71
CA GLU A 311 -1.75 14.79 -0.74
C GLU A 311 -2.77 13.66 -0.93
N VAL A 312 -3.93 13.97 -1.50
CA VAL A 312 -5.01 13.01 -1.77
C VAL A 312 -4.69 12.20 -3.03
N LEU A 313 -4.71 10.87 -2.92
CA LEU A 313 -4.64 10.04 -4.12
C LEU A 313 -5.94 10.20 -4.91
N THR A 314 -5.87 10.80 -6.09
CA THR A 314 -7.03 11.01 -6.96
C THR A 314 -7.02 10.01 -8.11
N LEU A 315 -8.08 9.22 -8.24
CA LEU A 315 -8.29 8.25 -9.31
C LEU A 315 -9.52 8.66 -10.12
N GLN A 316 -9.34 8.84 -11.42
CA GLN A 316 -10.44 9.16 -12.32
C GLN A 316 -11.19 7.88 -12.67
N VAL A 317 -12.49 7.87 -12.41
CA VAL A 317 -13.39 6.77 -12.73
C VAL A 317 -13.65 6.76 -14.25
N PRO A 318 -13.55 5.60 -14.93
CA PRO A 318 -13.89 5.50 -16.34
C PRO A 318 -15.34 5.92 -16.61
N ALA A 319 -15.56 6.72 -17.65
CA ALA A 319 -16.91 7.16 -18.04
C ALA A 319 -17.76 6.02 -18.62
N SER A 320 -17.12 4.96 -19.13
CA SER A 320 -17.80 3.78 -19.65
C SER A 320 -18.06 2.77 -18.54
N SER A 321 -19.32 2.38 -18.36
CA SER A 321 -19.70 1.36 -17.38
C SER A 321 -18.96 0.03 -17.58
N ASP A 322 -18.76 -0.39 -18.83
CA ASP A 322 -18.07 -1.64 -19.16
C ASP A 322 -16.61 -1.67 -18.68
N GLU A 323 -16.01 -0.49 -18.44
CA GLU A 323 -14.65 -0.37 -17.93
C GLU A 323 -14.56 -0.35 -16.40
N LEU A 324 -15.68 -0.13 -15.68
CA LEU A 324 -15.68 0.00 -14.22
C LEU A 324 -15.27 -1.29 -13.51
N GLY A 325 -15.78 -2.43 -13.97
CA GLY A 325 -15.41 -3.75 -13.43
C GLY A 325 -13.90 -4.01 -13.55
N PRO A 326 -13.34 -4.02 -14.78
CA PRO A 326 -11.91 -4.18 -14.99
C PRO A 326 -11.05 -3.13 -14.27
N PHE A 327 -11.56 -1.89 -14.13
CA PHE A 327 -10.88 -0.83 -13.39
C PHE A 327 -10.70 -1.17 -11.92
N VAL A 328 -11.76 -1.54 -11.20
CA VAL A 328 -11.68 -1.79 -9.74
C VAL A 328 -10.80 -2.99 -9.39
N GLU A 329 -10.78 -4.03 -10.23
CA GLU A 329 -9.90 -5.20 -10.07
C GLU A 329 -8.41 -4.84 -10.07
N HIS A 330 -8.08 -3.70 -10.69
CA HIS A 330 -6.72 -3.20 -10.89
C HIS A 330 -6.39 -1.94 -10.07
N VAL A 331 -7.24 -1.54 -9.11
CA VAL A 331 -6.91 -0.48 -8.15
C VAL A 331 -5.99 -1.01 -7.06
N TRP A 332 -4.71 -1.23 -7.42
CA TRP A 332 -3.69 -1.75 -6.49
C TRP A 332 -3.50 -0.86 -5.26
N ALA A 333 -3.80 0.44 -5.40
CA ALA A 333 -3.76 1.43 -4.31
C ALA A 333 -4.58 1.01 -3.08
N LEU A 334 -5.63 0.19 -3.26
CA LEU A 334 -6.53 -0.23 -2.21
C LEU A 334 -6.29 -1.67 -1.73
N ASP A 335 -5.35 -2.41 -2.34
CA ASP A 335 -4.98 -3.75 -1.88
C ASP A 335 -4.61 -3.75 -0.38
N GLN A 336 -5.20 -4.68 0.37
CA GLN A 336 -4.99 -4.84 1.80
C GLN A 336 -4.78 -6.32 2.12
N LEU A 337 -3.61 -6.65 2.69
CA LEU A 337 -3.17 -8.05 2.88
C LEU A 337 -3.57 -8.64 4.22
N SER A 338 -3.85 -7.80 5.20
CA SER A 338 -4.38 -8.20 6.50
C SER A 338 -5.35 -7.15 7.01
N ILE A 339 -6.42 -7.64 7.63
CA ILE A 339 -7.43 -6.82 8.29
C ILE A 339 -7.19 -7.01 9.78
N THR A 340 -6.77 -5.95 10.46
CA THR A 340 -6.58 -5.99 11.93
C THR A 340 -7.92 -5.83 12.64
N ASP A 341 -8.02 -6.24 13.91
CA ASP A 341 -9.23 -5.97 14.71
C ASP A 341 -9.55 -4.48 14.83
N THR A 342 -8.51 -3.63 14.77
CA THR A 342 -8.68 -2.18 14.71
C THR A 342 -9.33 -1.73 13.40
N ASP A 343 -9.02 -2.39 12.28
CA ASP A 343 -9.65 -2.09 10.99
C ASP A 343 -11.13 -2.47 11.01
N ARG A 344 -11.47 -3.66 11.54
CA ARG A 344 -12.87 -4.12 11.66
C ARG A 344 -13.72 -3.21 12.52
N ARG A 345 -13.15 -2.64 13.59
CA ARG A 345 -13.88 -1.74 14.51
C ARG A 345 -13.86 -0.28 14.07
N ARG A 346 -13.10 0.08 13.03
CA ARG A 346 -12.83 1.49 12.68
C ARG A 346 -14.13 2.24 12.35
N THR A 347 -14.98 1.70 11.49
CA THR A 347 -16.26 2.34 11.13
C THR A 347 -17.15 2.58 12.35
N ALA A 348 -17.29 1.57 13.22
CA ALA A 348 -18.06 1.69 14.45
C ALA A 348 -17.50 2.80 15.36
N MET A 349 -16.19 2.81 15.60
CA MET A 349 -15.52 3.84 16.40
C MET A 349 -15.78 5.27 15.86
N TYR A 350 -15.81 5.45 14.55
CA TYR A 350 -16.11 6.75 13.95
C TYR A 350 -17.57 7.16 14.13
N ARG A 351 -18.52 6.21 14.03
CA ARG A 351 -19.94 6.49 14.33
C ARG A 351 -20.13 6.90 15.78
N GLU A 352 -19.50 6.19 16.70
CA GLU A 352 -19.52 6.55 18.12
C GLU A 352 -18.91 7.93 18.36
N ASN A 353 -17.78 8.25 17.74
CA ASN A 353 -17.17 9.59 17.82
C ASN A 353 -18.06 10.69 17.27
N ARG A 354 -18.76 10.45 16.16
CA ARG A 354 -19.73 11.40 15.61
C ARG A 354 -20.91 11.62 16.56
N ALA A 355 -21.42 10.55 17.18
CA ALA A 355 -22.46 10.65 18.20
C ALA A 355 -21.97 11.44 19.43
N ARG A 356 -20.71 11.26 19.84
CA ARG A 356 -20.06 12.06 20.90
C ARG A 356 -20.00 13.55 20.53
N GLU A 357 -19.59 13.88 19.31
CA GLU A 357 -19.46 15.28 18.86
C GLU A 357 -20.83 15.99 18.70
N GLN A 358 -21.84 15.25 18.23
CA GLN A 358 -23.23 15.74 18.21
C GLN A 358 -23.74 16.00 19.63
N SER A 359 -23.45 15.10 20.56
CA SER A 359 -23.77 15.29 21.98
C SER A 359 -23.02 16.46 22.60
N ARG A 360 -21.78 16.73 22.18
CA ARG A 360 -20.99 17.90 22.61
C ARG A 360 -21.63 19.19 22.12
N SER A 361 -21.96 19.26 20.83
CA SER A 361 -22.58 20.44 20.21
C SER A 361 -23.96 20.77 20.79
N GLY A 362 -24.68 19.76 21.29
CA GLY A 362 -25.97 19.94 21.97
C GLY A 362 -25.89 20.28 23.47
N ALA A 363 -24.71 20.19 24.10
CA ALA A 363 -24.54 20.46 25.53
C ALA A 363 -24.29 21.95 25.80
N ALA A 364 -24.83 22.49 26.91
CA ALA A 364 -24.66 23.90 27.26
C ALA A 364 -23.29 24.21 27.89
N SER A 365 -22.55 23.20 28.34
CA SER A 365 -21.20 23.35 28.90
C SER A 365 -20.36 22.07 28.80
N LEU A 366 -19.03 22.21 28.90
CA LEU A 366 -18.10 21.07 28.96
C LEU A 366 -18.41 20.14 30.15
N ALA A 367 -18.80 20.71 31.30
CA ALA A 367 -19.17 19.94 32.48
C ALA A 367 -20.40 19.04 32.22
N GLU A 368 -21.42 19.58 31.56
CA GLU A 368 -22.63 18.84 31.18
C GLU A 368 -22.32 17.74 30.15
N PHE A 369 -21.49 18.06 29.16
CA PHE A 369 -21.03 17.09 28.18
C PHE A 369 -20.28 15.92 28.83
N LEU A 370 -19.28 16.19 29.67
CA LEU A 370 -18.48 15.15 30.34
C LEU A 370 -19.34 14.29 31.28
N ALA A 371 -20.30 14.90 31.98
CA ALA A 371 -21.26 14.15 32.80
C ALA A 371 -22.14 13.23 31.94
N SER A 372 -22.60 13.72 30.78
CA SER A 372 -23.43 12.94 29.85
C SER A 372 -22.70 11.77 29.19
N LEU A 373 -21.36 11.81 29.09
CA LEU A 373 -20.58 10.72 28.51
C LEU A 373 -20.61 9.47 29.39
N GLU A 374 -20.81 9.60 30.71
CA GLU A 374 -20.71 8.48 31.66
C GLU A 374 -19.35 7.75 31.55
N LEU A 375 -18.26 8.53 31.50
CA LEU A 375 -16.91 8.03 31.24
C LEU A 375 -16.40 7.09 32.36
N VAL A 376 -16.09 5.85 32.00
CA VAL A 376 -15.41 4.87 32.84
C VAL A 376 -13.93 4.83 32.47
N VAL A 377 -13.05 4.95 33.46
CA VAL A 377 -11.59 4.94 33.28
C VAL A 377 -11.00 3.94 34.25
N ASP A 378 -10.49 2.84 33.71
CA ASP A 378 -9.84 1.78 34.45
C ASP A 378 -8.32 1.93 34.32
N ILE A 379 -7.62 1.98 35.46
CA ILE A 379 -6.16 2.09 35.51
C ILE A 379 -5.65 0.91 36.35
N ASP A 380 -5.17 -0.12 35.67
CA ASP A 380 -4.78 -1.40 36.26
C ASP A 380 -3.31 -1.73 35.96
N PRO A 381 -2.68 -2.64 36.71
CA PRO A 381 -1.40 -3.23 36.31
C PRO A 381 -1.46 -3.83 34.90
N LEU A 382 -0.41 -3.59 34.11
CA LEU A 382 -0.29 -4.12 32.75
C LEU A 382 -0.12 -5.65 32.76
N ALA A 383 -0.94 -6.37 31.99
CA ALA A 383 -0.83 -7.82 31.86
C ALA A 383 0.25 -8.24 30.84
N PRO A 384 0.87 -9.44 30.98
CA PRO A 384 1.94 -9.87 30.07
C PRO A 384 1.52 -10.01 28.59
N ASP A 385 0.27 -10.41 28.33
CA ASP A 385 -0.30 -10.53 26.98
C ASP A 385 -0.56 -9.17 26.30
N GLU A 386 -0.57 -8.08 27.07
CA GLU A 386 -0.76 -6.72 26.57
C GLU A 386 0.57 -5.99 26.24
N LEU A 387 1.72 -6.61 26.49
CA LEU A 387 3.06 -6.04 26.21
C LEU A 387 3.26 -5.59 24.75
N PRO A 388 2.86 -6.38 23.72
CA PRO A 388 2.96 -5.95 22.32
C PRO A 388 2.21 -4.65 22.06
N ARG A 389 1.01 -4.53 22.66
CA ARG A 389 0.15 -3.35 22.50
C ARG A 389 0.74 -2.13 23.22
N ALA A 390 1.28 -2.31 24.43
CA ALA A 390 1.95 -1.25 25.17
C ALA A 390 3.18 -0.72 24.40
N SER A 391 4.02 -1.60 23.87
CA SER A 391 5.14 -1.22 23.00
C SER A 391 4.67 -0.44 21.78
N GLN A 392 3.65 -0.94 21.07
CA GLN A 392 3.05 -0.27 19.92
C GLN A 392 2.53 1.14 20.25
N LEU A 393 1.91 1.33 21.42
CA LEU A 393 1.43 2.64 21.88
C LEU A 393 2.60 3.62 22.08
N THR A 394 3.73 3.18 22.64
CA THR A 394 4.92 4.03 22.76
C THR A 394 5.46 4.43 21.39
N GLN A 395 5.37 3.58 20.37
CA GLN A 395 5.84 3.85 19.00
C GLN A 395 4.93 4.81 18.23
N ARG A 396 3.61 4.69 18.39
CA ARG A 396 2.63 5.43 17.57
C ARG A 396 2.15 6.73 18.19
N THR A 397 2.23 6.88 19.51
CA THR A 397 1.69 8.05 20.21
C THR A 397 2.71 9.19 20.24
N ASN A 398 2.33 10.31 19.63
CA ASN A 398 3.19 11.49 19.46
C ASN A 398 2.61 12.78 20.04
N GLN A 399 1.29 12.92 20.07
CA GLN A 399 0.62 14.16 20.48
C GLN A 399 0.58 14.33 21.99
N PHE A 400 0.18 13.29 22.70
CA PHE A 400 0.22 13.26 24.15
C PHE A 400 1.22 12.19 24.59
N ASN A 401 2.50 12.53 24.48
CA ASN A 401 3.62 11.74 24.95
C ASN A 401 4.68 12.69 25.53
N PHE A 402 4.96 12.52 26.82
CA PHE A 402 5.78 13.45 27.59
C PHE A 402 7.27 13.30 27.31
N THR A 403 7.77 12.07 27.22
CA THR A 403 9.22 11.80 27.07
C THR A 403 9.60 11.38 25.66
N THR A 404 8.64 10.94 24.85
CA THR A 404 8.80 10.42 23.48
C THR A 404 9.69 9.17 23.36
N ILE A 405 9.99 8.54 24.50
CA ILE A 405 10.77 7.31 24.57
C ILE A 405 9.97 6.20 23.90
N ARG A 406 10.61 5.51 22.95
CA ARG A 406 10.05 4.33 22.27
C ARG A 406 10.56 3.11 22.99
N ARG A 407 9.66 2.20 23.33
CA ARG A 407 10.02 0.96 24.02
C ARG A 407 9.65 -0.25 23.21
N SER A 408 10.54 -1.22 23.18
CA SER A 408 10.31 -2.59 22.79
C SER A 408 9.53 -3.34 23.87
N GLU A 409 8.95 -4.50 23.52
CA GLU A 409 8.23 -5.33 24.47
C GLU A 409 9.09 -5.74 25.69
N PRO A 410 10.36 -6.14 25.54
CA PRO A 410 11.22 -6.45 26.69
C PRO A 410 11.43 -5.26 27.63
N GLU A 411 11.62 -4.05 27.08
CA GLU A 411 11.81 -2.84 27.89
C GLU A 411 10.55 -2.46 28.68
N VAL A 412 9.36 -2.68 28.12
CA VAL A 412 8.11 -2.49 28.88
C VAL A 412 7.97 -3.58 29.95
N ALA A 413 8.36 -4.82 29.65
CA ALA A 413 8.28 -5.93 30.60
C ALA A 413 9.14 -5.70 31.85
N GLU A 414 10.26 -4.97 31.76
CA GLU A 414 11.05 -4.60 32.94
C GLU A 414 10.24 -3.82 33.99
N PHE A 415 9.29 -2.99 33.56
CA PHE A 415 8.44 -2.22 34.48
C PHE A 415 7.39 -3.07 35.20
N THR A 416 7.15 -4.29 34.74
CA THR A 416 6.25 -5.27 35.38
C THR A 416 6.98 -6.24 36.30
N THR A 417 8.30 -6.41 36.12
CA THR A 417 9.07 -7.49 36.75
C THR A 417 10.09 -7.00 37.77
N VAL A 418 10.65 -5.80 37.58
CA VAL A 418 11.67 -5.23 38.47
C VAL A 418 10.99 -4.57 39.69
N PRO A 419 11.47 -4.83 40.93
CA PRO A 419 10.98 -4.14 42.13
C PRO A 419 11.11 -2.62 41.98
N HIS A 420 10.24 -1.87 42.66
CA HIS A 420 10.24 -0.39 42.61
C HIS A 420 9.93 0.22 41.23
N ARG A 421 9.42 -0.59 40.29
CA ARG A 421 8.82 -0.14 39.04
C ARG A 421 7.35 -0.57 38.97
N ALA A 422 6.60 0.09 38.10
CA ALA A 422 5.23 -0.31 37.77
C ALA A 422 4.90 0.04 36.32
N ALA A 423 4.11 -0.80 35.66
CA ALA A 423 3.46 -0.48 34.40
C ALA A 423 1.95 -0.50 34.63
N LEU A 424 1.28 0.62 34.37
CA LEU A 424 -0.18 0.72 34.47
C LEU A 424 -0.78 0.96 33.08
N ARG A 425 -1.75 0.13 32.72
CA ARG A 425 -2.57 0.29 31.51
C ARG A 425 -3.75 1.21 31.82
N VAL A 426 -4.14 2.03 30.85
CA VAL A 426 -5.30 2.92 30.94
C VAL A 426 -6.32 2.51 29.90
N GLN A 427 -7.46 2.00 30.36
CA GLN A 427 -8.59 1.62 29.53
C GLN A 427 -9.76 2.59 29.78
N VAL A 428 -10.43 3.00 28.70
CA VAL A 428 -11.51 3.98 28.77
C VAL A 428 -12.71 3.49 27.98
N SER A 429 -13.92 3.72 28.50
CA SER A 429 -15.20 3.53 27.83
C SER A 429 -16.18 4.64 28.21
N ASP A 430 -17.22 4.82 27.40
CA ASP A 430 -18.33 5.73 27.66
C ASP A 430 -19.66 5.11 27.23
N ARG A 431 -20.77 5.84 27.38
CA ARG A 431 -22.10 5.35 26.99
C ARG A 431 -22.25 5.02 25.49
N PHE A 432 -21.37 5.55 24.65
CA PHE A 432 -21.43 5.36 23.20
C PHE A 432 -20.59 4.16 22.76
N GLY A 433 -19.53 3.81 23.49
CA GLY A 433 -18.70 2.64 23.21
C GLY A 433 -17.35 2.63 23.94
N GLU A 434 -16.49 1.69 23.57
CA GLU A 434 -15.18 1.51 24.20
C GLU A 434 -14.07 2.24 23.43
N TYR A 435 -13.24 3.01 24.13
CA TYR A 435 -11.99 3.53 23.59
C TYR A 435 -10.86 2.48 23.64
N GLY A 436 -10.98 1.50 24.55
CA GLY A 436 -10.03 0.41 24.76
C GLY A 436 -8.75 0.85 25.50
N PHE A 437 -7.67 0.07 25.35
CA PHE A 437 -6.34 0.39 25.91
C PHE A 437 -5.74 1.61 25.17
N VAL A 438 -5.83 2.78 25.81
CA VAL A 438 -5.55 4.09 25.23
C VAL A 438 -4.37 4.83 25.84
N GLY A 439 -3.94 4.49 27.05
CA GLY A 439 -2.85 5.19 27.73
C GLY A 439 -1.95 4.25 28.52
N LEU A 440 -0.70 4.64 28.73
CA LEU A 440 0.30 3.85 29.44
C LEU A 440 1.07 4.74 30.42
N LEU A 441 1.24 4.26 31.65
CA LEU A 441 2.07 4.86 32.69
C LEU A 441 3.20 3.91 33.07
N LEU A 442 4.46 4.35 32.91
CA LEU A 442 5.63 3.62 33.39
C LEU A 442 6.25 4.36 34.58
N LEU A 443 6.09 3.70 35.73
CA LEU A 443 6.51 3.99 37.09
C LEU A 443 7.94 3.59 37.42
N GLN A 444 8.81 4.46 37.96
CA GLN A 444 9.96 3.99 38.75
C GLN A 444 10.21 4.84 39.99
N THR A 445 10.79 4.29 41.05
CA THR A 445 11.21 5.10 42.21
C THR A 445 12.72 5.25 42.28
N GLU A 446 13.16 6.46 42.59
CA GLU A 446 14.54 6.79 42.94
C GLU A 446 14.56 7.48 44.31
N ALA A 447 15.14 6.80 45.30
CA ALA A 447 15.12 7.22 46.70
C ALA A 447 13.71 7.54 47.22
N GLN A 448 13.38 8.82 47.40
CA GLN A 448 12.10 9.32 47.94
C GLN A 448 11.22 9.97 46.87
N THR A 449 11.50 9.70 45.59
CA THR A 449 10.84 10.33 44.44
C THR A 449 10.34 9.26 43.47
N ALA A 450 9.08 9.35 43.06
CA ALA A 450 8.53 8.57 41.97
C ALA A 450 8.71 9.33 40.64
N ILE A 451 9.25 8.67 39.62
CA ILE A 451 9.55 9.24 38.31
C ILE A 451 8.60 8.67 37.24
N ILE A 452 7.87 9.63 36.68
CA ILE A 452 7.24 9.81 35.37
C ILE A 452 7.93 9.28 34.12
N ASP A 453 8.42 8.05 34.03
CA ASP A 453 9.19 7.66 32.85
C ASP A 453 8.36 7.72 31.54
N THR A 454 7.16 7.14 31.55
CA THR A 454 6.24 7.20 30.42
C THR A 454 4.90 7.72 30.88
N PHE A 455 4.47 8.80 30.24
CA PHE A 455 3.14 9.35 30.39
C PHE A 455 2.58 9.61 28.98
N LEU A 456 1.77 8.68 28.48
CA LEU A 456 1.16 8.78 27.15
C LEU A 456 -0.31 8.42 27.17
N LEU A 457 -1.07 9.09 26.30
CA LEU A 457 -2.49 8.89 26.10
C LEU A 457 -2.83 9.07 24.62
N SER A 458 -3.73 8.25 24.11
CA SER A 458 -4.24 8.40 22.75
C SER A 458 -5.12 9.65 22.65
N CYS A 459 -5.03 10.37 21.53
CA CYS A 459 -5.84 11.56 21.26
C CYS A 459 -7.35 11.33 21.41
N ARG A 460 -7.84 10.11 21.20
CA ARG A 460 -9.27 9.77 21.33
C ARG A 460 -9.82 9.85 22.76
N ALA A 461 -8.97 9.81 23.78
CA ALA A 461 -9.37 9.89 25.18
C ALA A 461 -8.94 11.20 25.86
N LEU A 462 -8.16 12.01 25.16
CA LEU A 462 -7.61 13.27 25.65
C LEU A 462 -8.68 14.35 25.86
N GLY A 463 -8.48 15.24 26.83
CA GLY A 463 -9.36 16.39 27.09
C GLY A 463 -10.65 16.01 27.84
N ARG A 464 -10.71 14.78 28.36
CA ARG A 464 -11.87 14.23 29.09
C ARG A 464 -11.57 13.98 30.57
N GLY A 465 -10.44 14.47 31.06
CA GLY A 465 -9.98 14.28 32.44
C GLY A 465 -9.31 12.92 32.69
N VAL A 466 -9.02 12.15 31.63
CA VAL A 466 -8.30 10.88 31.73
C VAL A 466 -6.86 11.14 32.15
N GLU A 467 -6.22 12.13 31.55
CA GLU A 467 -4.89 12.62 31.89
C GLU A 467 -4.76 13.05 33.37
N HIS A 468 -5.78 13.71 33.93
CA HIS A 468 -5.84 14.05 35.35
C HIS A 468 -5.90 12.79 36.23
N ARG A 469 -6.77 11.83 35.88
CA ARG A 469 -6.88 10.54 36.61
C ARG A 469 -5.58 9.74 36.53
N MET A 470 -4.87 9.78 35.41
CA MET A 470 -3.57 9.15 35.24
C MET A 470 -2.52 9.75 36.18
N LEU A 471 -2.45 11.07 36.29
CA LEU A 471 -1.53 11.73 37.22
C LEU A 471 -1.91 11.45 38.69
N ALA A 472 -3.21 11.40 38.99
CA ALA A 472 -3.72 11.00 40.30
C ALA A 472 -3.37 9.54 40.67
N ALA A 473 -3.44 8.63 39.70
CA ALA A 473 -3.00 7.25 39.88
C ALA A 473 -1.49 7.16 40.14
N ALA A 474 -0.67 7.95 39.45
CA ALA A 474 0.76 8.06 39.70
C ALA A 474 1.06 8.55 41.12
N GLY A 475 0.36 9.58 41.60
CA GLY A 475 0.46 10.07 42.98
C GLY A 475 0.03 9.02 44.00
N THR A 476 -1.05 8.28 43.73
CA THR A 476 -1.53 7.22 44.62
C THR A 476 -0.52 6.07 44.72
N TRP A 477 0.07 5.67 43.59
CA TRP A 477 1.14 4.67 43.56
C TRP A 477 2.40 5.16 44.30
N ALA A 478 2.81 6.41 44.07
CA ALA A 478 3.95 7.01 44.77
C ALA A 478 3.76 7.02 46.30
N ARG A 479 2.53 7.29 46.77
CA ARG A 479 2.17 7.21 48.19
C ARG A 479 2.35 5.80 48.74
N GLN A 480 1.94 4.78 47.99
CA GLN A 480 2.09 3.37 48.38
C GLN A 480 3.56 2.93 48.44
N GLN A 481 4.41 3.50 47.57
CA GLN A 481 5.86 3.27 47.59
C GLN A 481 6.60 4.12 48.64
N GLY A 482 5.88 4.95 49.41
CA GLY A 482 6.46 5.83 50.41
C GLY A 482 7.26 7.00 49.84
N CYS A 483 7.06 7.38 48.57
CA CYS A 483 7.69 8.54 47.96
C CYS A 483 7.02 9.85 48.43
N SER A 484 7.83 10.88 48.62
CA SER A 484 7.39 12.22 49.01
C SER A 484 6.99 13.10 47.82
N HIS A 485 7.53 12.81 46.64
CA HIS A 485 7.30 13.60 45.42
C HIS A 485 7.09 12.71 44.20
N VAL A 486 6.35 13.25 43.24
CA VAL A 486 6.22 12.72 41.88
C VAL A 486 6.89 13.69 40.91
N VAL A 487 7.73 13.18 40.02
CA VAL A 487 8.39 13.96 38.97
C VAL A 487 7.89 13.51 37.62
N LEU A 488 7.42 14.46 36.81
CA LEU A 488 6.96 14.26 35.44
C LEU A 488 7.90 15.02 34.48
N PRO A 489 8.84 14.33 33.81
CA PRO A 489 9.67 14.91 32.77
C PRO A 489 8.86 15.15 31.49
N TRP A 490 9.07 16.30 30.85
CA TRP A 490 8.48 16.66 29.57
C TRP A 490 9.58 17.12 28.60
N LYS A 491 9.57 16.55 27.40
CA LYS A 491 10.48 16.89 26.30
C LYS A 491 9.71 17.60 25.20
N GLN A 492 10.14 18.80 24.81
CA GLN A 492 9.47 19.54 23.75
C GLN A 492 9.69 18.89 22.39
N THR A 493 8.61 18.77 21.60
CA THR A 493 8.67 18.40 20.19
C THR A 493 7.71 19.25 19.37
N ARG A 494 7.83 19.19 18.04
CA ARG A 494 6.86 19.82 17.12
C ARG A 494 5.46 19.20 17.17
N LYS A 495 5.32 17.97 17.71
CA LYS A 495 4.09 17.18 17.61
C LYS A 495 3.34 17.04 18.93
N ASN A 496 3.92 17.42 20.08
CA ASN A 496 3.34 17.17 21.40
C ASN A 496 2.75 18.41 22.10
N ALA A 497 2.15 19.32 21.32
CA ALA A 497 1.46 20.50 21.85
C ALA A 497 0.38 20.15 22.89
N PRO A 498 -0.41 19.06 22.76
CA PRO A 498 -1.37 18.71 23.80
C PRO A 498 -0.74 18.26 25.12
N ALA A 499 0.41 17.56 25.08
CA ALA A 499 1.18 17.25 26.29
C ALA A 499 1.69 18.54 26.97
N ARG A 500 2.11 19.53 26.17
CA ARG A 500 2.54 20.84 26.68
C ARG A 500 1.40 21.57 27.40
N ALA A 501 0.22 21.62 26.79
CA ALA A 501 -0.94 22.28 27.38
C ALA A 501 -1.28 21.69 28.77
N PHE A 502 -1.28 20.35 28.89
CA PHE A 502 -1.48 19.69 30.19
C PHE A 502 -0.33 19.97 31.19
N PHE A 503 0.92 19.95 30.75
CA PHE A 503 2.07 20.30 31.61
C PHE A 503 1.99 21.73 32.15
N ASP A 504 1.51 22.68 31.33
CA ASP A 504 1.34 24.07 31.73
C ASP A 504 0.12 24.27 32.67
N GLU A 505 -0.92 23.44 32.51
CA GLU A 505 -2.13 23.44 33.35
C GLU A 505 -1.84 23.03 34.80
N ILE A 506 -1.03 21.98 35.00
CA ILE A 506 -0.79 21.41 36.33
C ILE A 506 0.13 22.32 37.16
N ALA A 507 -0.31 22.64 38.38
CA ALA A 507 0.49 23.37 39.35
C ALA A 507 1.58 22.48 39.96
N GLY A 508 2.79 23.00 40.09
CA GLY A 508 3.92 22.33 40.71
C GLY A 508 5.23 23.08 40.50
N ASP A 509 6.29 22.60 41.15
CA ASP A 509 7.63 23.18 41.02
C ASP A 509 8.22 22.77 39.68
N ARG A 510 8.59 23.77 38.86
CA ARG A 510 9.20 23.54 37.55
C ARG A 510 10.71 23.74 37.64
N ALA A 511 11.46 22.79 37.11
CA ALA A 511 12.89 22.92 36.94
C ALA A 511 13.25 22.71 35.47
N ASP A 512 14.05 23.62 34.94
CA ASP A 512 14.69 23.49 33.64
C ASP A 512 15.83 22.46 33.75
N GLY A 513 15.80 21.43 32.92
CA GLY A 513 16.92 20.51 32.70
C GLY A 513 17.85 21.03 31.59
N ASP A 514 18.62 20.13 30.97
CA ASP A 514 19.30 20.43 29.70
C ASP A 514 18.31 21.01 28.66
N ASP A 515 18.80 21.80 27.69
CA ASP A 515 18.08 22.68 26.72
C ASP A 515 16.80 22.14 26.03
N THR A 516 16.39 20.88 26.24
CA THR A 516 15.20 20.25 25.63
C THR A 516 14.26 19.51 26.59
N VAL A 517 14.57 19.36 27.88
CA VAL A 517 13.74 18.62 28.86
C VAL A 517 13.43 19.48 30.08
N GLN A 518 12.14 19.71 30.35
CA GLN A 518 11.65 20.36 31.57
C GLN A 518 11.06 19.32 32.51
N THR A 519 11.09 19.57 33.81
CA THR A 519 10.52 18.66 34.80
C THR A 519 9.49 19.37 35.66
N LEU A 520 8.36 18.70 35.90
CA LEU A 520 7.35 19.12 36.85
C LEU A 520 7.45 18.23 38.09
N ARG A 521 7.69 18.84 39.25
CA ARG A 521 7.76 18.16 40.54
C ARG A 521 6.53 18.53 41.37
N LEU A 522 5.81 17.51 41.82
CA LEU A 522 4.63 17.65 42.69
C LEU A 522 4.86 16.94 44.01
N ALA A 523 4.27 17.45 45.09
CA ALA A 523 4.12 16.64 46.29
C ALA A 523 3.21 15.44 45.98
N THR A 524 3.50 14.27 46.56
CA THR A 524 2.74 13.04 46.29
C THR A 524 1.23 13.21 46.51
N ASP A 525 0.84 13.94 47.55
CA ASP A 525 -0.57 14.18 47.86
C ASP A 525 -1.25 15.16 46.89
N GLU A 526 -0.52 16.14 46.36
CA GLU A 526 -1.00 17.05 45.33
C GLU A 526 -1.20 16.30 44.01
N ALA A 527 -0.23 15.47 43.61
CA ALA A 527 -0.34 14.62 42.43
C ALA A 527 -1.56 13.69 42.53
N ALA A 528 -1.78 13.06 43.69
CA ALA A 528 -2.92 12.18 43.93
C ALA A 528 -4.28 12.90 43.96
N ALA A 529 -4.29 14.22 44.17
CA ALA A 529 -5.50 15.04 44.24
C ALA A 529 -5.83 15.78 42.92
N VAL A 530 -5.03 15.60 41.87
CA VAL A 530 -5.26 16.24 40.57
C VAL A 530 -6.63 15.87 40.01
N GLN A 531 -7.41 16.88 39.64
CA GLN A 531 -8.73 16.74 39.02
C GLN A 531 -8.87 17.78 37.90
N LEU A 532 -9.69 17.45 36.89
CA LEU A 532 -10.02 18.37 35.82
C LEU A 532 -10.91 19.51 36.35
N ASP A 533 -10.50 20.77 36.17
CA ASP A 533 -11.36 21.92 36.47
C ASP A 533 -12.29 22.23 35.30
N THR A 534 -13.55 21.80 35.42
CA THR A 534 -14.58 21.96 34.39
C THR A 534 -15.20 23.37 34.34
N ARG A 535 -14.76 24.30 35.20
CA ARG A 535 -15.28 25.69 35.29
C ARG A 535 -14.53 26.70 34.42
N ARG A 536 -13.40 26.31 33.82
CA ARG A 536 -12.72 27.13 32.80
C ARG A 536 -13.52 27.07 31.49
N ALA A 537 -13.80 28.23 30.91
CA ALA A 537 -14.43 28.33 29.60
C ALA A 537 -13.54 27.65 28.54
N PRO A 538 -14.12 26.98 27.53
CA PRO A 538 -13.38 26.35 26.46
C PRO A 538 -12.94 27.42 25.45
N ASP A 539 -11.91 28.20 25.78
CA ASP A 539 -11.21 28.95 24.74
C ASP A 539 -10.22 27.98 24.07
N GLU A 540 -10.60 27.64 22.84
CA GLU A 540 -9.88 26.90 21.80
C GLU A 540 -9.51 25.44 22.14
N ASP A 541 -10.13 24.52 21.39
CA ASP A 541 -9.83 23.10 21.37
C ASP A 541 -8.33 22.89 21.03
N PRO A 542 -7.49 22.39 21.97
CA PRO A 542 -6.07 22.16 21.71
C PRO A 542 -5.84 21.07 20.65
N ALA A 543 -6.87 20.29 20.30
CA ALA A 543 -6.79 19.25 19.28
C ALA A 543 -6.88 19.79 17.84
N ALA A 544 -7.37 21.02 17.64
CA ALA A 544 -7.55 21.61 16.31
C ALA A 544 -6.26 22.21 15.72
N ALA A 545 -5.22 22.44 16.54
CA ALA A 545 -4.01 23.15 16.14
C ALA A 545 -2.80 22.21 15.98
N ALA A 546 -2.78 21.34 14.97
CA ALA A 546 -1.54 20.85 14.33
C ALA A 546 -1.80 19.81 13.22
N VAL A 547 -2.20 20.27 12.02
CA VAL A 547 -1.98 19.49 10.80
C VAL A 547 -1.34 20.40 9.75
N ALA A 548 -0.01 20.40 9.70
CA ALA A 548 0.72 20.87 8.53
C ALA A 548 1.94 19.97 8.33
N PRO A 549 1.92 19.04 7.37
CA PRO A 549 3.14 18.47 6.83
C PRO A 549 3.78 19.47 5.86
N SER A 550 5.10 19.39 5.75
CA SER A 550 5.90 20.10 4.74
C SER A 550 5.43 19.72 3.32
N ALA A 551 4.53 20.54 2.77
CA ALA A 551 3.70 20.24 1.59
C ALA A 551 4.46 20.12 0.26
N ALA A 552 5.62 20.76 0.11
CA ALA A 552 6.20 20.97 -1.22
C ALA A 552 6.82 19.71 -1.84
N THR A 553 7.50 18.86 -1.06
CA THR A 553 8.19 17.66 -1.59
C THR A 553 7.27 16.45 -1.66
N ALA A 554 6.33 16.33 -0.72
CA ALA A 554 5.34 15.23 -0.70
C ALA A 554 4.27 15.37 -1.80
N ALA A 555 3.91 16.60 -2.18
CA ALA A 555 2.94 16.88 -3.25
C ALA A 555 3.42 16.42 -4.65
N ILE A 556 4.71 16.56 -4.93
CA ILE A 556 5.29 16.19 -6.24
C ILE A 556 5.32 14.66 -6.41
N ASP A 557 5.75 13.93 -5.37
CA ASP A 557 5.77 12.46 -5.33
C ASP A 557 4.35 11.86 -5.44
N ARG A 558 3.36 12.45 -4.76
CA ARG A 558 1.97 11.97 -4.82
C ARG A 558 1.28 12.18 -6.17
N GLY A 559 1.51 13.31 -6.84
CA GLY A 559 0.99 13.54 -8.18
C GLY A 559 1.55 12.55 -9.20
N GLN A 560 2.80 12.12 -9.03
CA GLN A 560 3.43 11.09 -9.85
C GLN A 560 2.86 9.70 -9.53
N GLN A 561 2.72 9.36 -8.25
CA GLN A 561 2.06 8.13 -7.80
C GLN A 561 0.62 8.02 -8.32
N ALA A 562 -0.17 9.09 -8.30
CA ALA A 562 -1.53 9.09 -8.81
C ALA A 562 -1.61 8.71 -10.29
N ARG A 563 -0.67 9.21 -11.11
CA ARG A 563 -0.57 8.83 -12.54
C ARG A 563 -0.22 7.35 -12.72
N VAL A 564 0.69 6.83 -11.91
CA VAL A 564 1.06 5.41 -11.93
C VAL A 564 -0.15 4.54 -11.58
N TRP A 565 -0.83 4.84 -10.46
CA TRP A 565 -2.02 4.08 -10.04
C TRP A 565 -3.15 4.15 -11.07
N GLN A 566 -3.40 5.33 -11.63
CA GLN A 566 -4.39 5.51 -12.69
C GLN A 566 -4.04 4.65 -13.90
N ARG A 567 -2.78 4.67 -14.35
CA ARG A 567 -2.32 3.91 -15.50
C ARG A 567 -2.41 2.40 -15.27
N ILE A 568 -2.16 1.92 -14.05
CA ILE A 568 -2.36 0.50 -13.69
C ILE A 568 -3.83 0.13 -13.87
N ALA A 569 -4.74 0.92 -13.29
CA ALA A 569 -6.16 0.64 -13.30
C ALA A 569 -6.85 0.85 -14.67
N THR A 570 -6.18 1.48 -15.64
CA THR A 570 -6.77 1.79 -16.96
C THR A 570 -6.07 1.11 -18.14
N SER A 571 -4.74 0.99 -18.10
CA SER A 571 -3.94 0.66 -19.28
C SER A 571 -2.94 -0.48 -19.08
N LEU A 572 -2.82 -1.05 -17.87
CA LEU A 572 -1.95 -2.18 -17.55
C LEU A 572 -2.73 -3.28 -16.82
N ARG A 573 -3.89 -3.65 -17.39
CA ARG A 573 -4.86 -4.58 -16.78
C ARG A 573 -4.76 -6.01 -17.32
N SER A 574 -3.98 -6.23 -18.37
CA SER A 574 -3.81 -7.53 -19.02
C SER A 574 -2.35 -7.81 -19.32
N VAL A 575 -2.01 -9.09 -19.45
CA VAL A 575 -0.64 -9.53 -19.74
C VAL A 575 -0.15 -8.94 -21.07
N ASP A 576 -0.99 -8.88 -22.10
CA ASP A 576 -0.62 -8.28 -23.40
C ASP A 576 -0.28 -6.79 -23.27
N GLN A 577 -1.11 -6.03 -22.54
CA GLN A 577 -0.84 -4.62 -22.28
C GLN A 577 0.46 -4.42 -21.48
N ILE A 578 0.71 -5.28 -20.51
CA ILE A 578 1.91 -5.25 -19.66
C ILE A 578 3.15 -5.60 -20.50
N LEU A 579 3.11 -6.68 -21.28
CA LEU A 579 4.21 -7.07 -22.17
C LEU A 579 4.52 -6.00 -23.20
N ALA A 580 3.49 -5.40 -23.82
CA ALA A 580 3.67 -4.29 -24.76
C ALA A 580 4.26 -3.05 -24.06
N ALA A 581 3.90 -2.78 -22.80
CA ALA A 581 4.49 -1.70 -22.03
C ALA A 581 5.94 -1.99 -21.61
N MET A 582 6.24 -3.24 -21.22
CA MET A 582 7.59 -3.70 -20.92
C MET A 582 8.50 -3.58 -22.14
N GLN A 583 8.02 -4.04 -23.29
CA GLN A 583 8.74 -3.92 -24.56
C GLN A 583 9.05 -2.45 -24.87
N ARG A 584 8.05 -1.56 -24.82
CA ARG A 584 8.24 -0.11 -25.00
C ARG A 584 9.22 0.51 -24.01
N ALA A 585 9.22 0.09 -22.75
CA ALA A 585 10.14 0.60 -21.75
C ALA A 585 11.60 0.20 -22.01
N THR A 586 11.82 -0.96 -22.65
CA THR A 586 13.15 -1.45 -23.02
C THR A 586 13.64 -1.01 -24.40
N GLN A 587 12.73 -0.45 -25.22
CA GLN A 587 13.04 0.02 -26.56
C GLN A 587 13.92 1.27 -26.53
N ARG A 588 14.88 1.35 -27.43
CA ARG A 588 15.71 2.53 -27.64
C ARG A 588 15.03 3.43 -28.67
N GLU A 589 15.17 4.74 -28.50
CA GLU A 589 14.72 5.69 -29.51
C GLU A 589 15.49 5.49 -30.82
N ARG A 590 14.78 5.50 -31.95
CA ARG A 590 15.37 5.59 -33.28
C ARG A 590 16.30 6.80 -33.33
N ASP A 591 17.55 6.57 -33.73
CA ASP A 591 18.54 7.63 -33.89
C ASP A 591 17.98 8.74 -34.80
N PRO A 592 17.78 9.97 -34.30
CA PRO A 592 17.24 11.08 -35.08
C PRO A 592 18.11 11.45 -36.29
N SER A 593 19.40 11.06 -36.28
CA SER A 593 20.32 11.33 -37.39
C SER A 593 20.03 10.50 -38.66
N LEU A 594 19.17 9.49 -38.57
CA LEU A 594 18.74 8.66 -39.71
C LEU A 594 17.67 9.34 -40.60
N GLY A 595 17.36 10.62 -40.36
CA GLY A 595 16.41 11.41 -41.15
C GLY A 595 14.99 11.39 -40.58
N ASP A 596 14.05 11.99 -41.32
CA ASP A 596 12.64 12.05 -40.90
C ASP A 596 11.99 10.66 -40.92
N TYR A 597 10.99 10.49 -40.05
CA TYR A 597 10.23 9.25 -40.00
C TYR A 597 9.26 9.15 -41.17
N GLU A 598 9.31 8.05 -41.92
CA GLU A 598 8.33 7.68 -42.93
C GLU A 598 7.57 6.43 -42.51
N ALA A 599 6.24 6.56 -42.44
CA ALA A 599 5.34 5.49 -42.02
C ALA A 599 5.26 4.37 -43.09
N PRO A 600 5.05 3.10 -42.68
CA PRO A 600 4.82 2.01 -43.62
C PRO A 600 3.59 2.29 -44.50
N GLN A 601 3.67 1.91 -45.78
CA GLN A 601 2.68 2.20 -46.82
C GLN A 601 1.79 1.00 -47.17
N SER A 602 2.09 -0.19 -46.65
CA SER A 602 1.32 -1.42 -46.87
C SER A 602 1.21 -2.25 -45.58
N GLU A 603 0.25 -3.18 -45.54
CA GLU A 603 0.10 -4.15 -44.43
C GLU A 603 1.36 -5.01 -44.27
N LEU A 604 2.04 -5.33 -45.38
CA LEU A 604 3.27 -6.10 -45.38
C LEU A 604 4.45 -5.28 -44.82
N GLU A 605 4.57 -4.01 -45.21
CA GLU A 605 5.54 -3.09 -44.60
C GLU A 605 5.28 -2.96 -43.09
N GLN A 606 4.02 -2.82 -42.67
CA GLN A 606 3.63 -2.75 -41.25
C GLN A 606 4.07 -4.01 -40.47
N ALA A 607 3.82 -5.20 -41.01
CA ALA A 607 4.24 -6.45 -40.36
C ALA A 607 5.77 -6.56 -40.26
N VAL A 608 6.51 -6.11 -41.28
CA VAL A 608 7.98 -6.10 -41.25
C VAL A 608 8.51 -5.04 -40.26
N VAL A 609 7.89 -3.86 -40.16
CA VAL A 609 8.19 -2.86 -39.11
C VAL A 609 8.06 -3.50 -37.74
N GLU A 610 6.97 -4.22 -37.47
CA GLU A 610 6.73 -4.87 -36.16
C GLU A 610 7.82 -5.89 -35.84
N LEU A 611 8.19 -6.74 -36.80
CA LEU A 611 9.27 -7.72 -36.64
C LEU A 611 10.62 -7.05 -36.34
N TRP A 612 10.95 -5.95 -37.03
CA TRP A 612 12.21 -5.24 -36.83
C TRP A 612 12.24 -4.50 -35.49
N THR A 613 11.16 -3.81 -35.17
CA THR A 613 10.96 -3.08 -33.91
C THR A 613 11.12 -4.02 -32.71
N GLU A 614 10.55 -5.23 -32.78
CA GLU A 614 10.71 -6.25 -31.75
C GLU A 614 12.13 -6.82 -31.69
N GLN A 615 12.73 -7.18 -32.83
CA GLN A 615 14.05 -7.84 -32.85
C GLN A 615 15.21 -6.90 -32.55
N LEU A 616 15.10 -5.62 -32.92
CA LEU A 616 16.14 -4.61 -32.69
C LEU A 616 15.93 -3.84 -31.38
N GLY A 617 14.73 -3.94 -30.78
CA GLY A 617 14.39 -3.22 -29.57
C GLY A 617 14.38 -1.71 -29.78
N LEU A 618 13.70 -1.25 -30.83
CA LEU A 618 13.54 0.18 -31.17
C LEU A 618 12.09 0.63 -30.94
N ASP A 619 11.87 1.91 -30.65
CA ASP A 619 10.54 2.50 -30.45
C ASP A 619 9.74 2.58 -31.76
N ARG A 620 10.43 2.84 -32.87
CA ARG A 620 9.89 2.87 -34.22
C ARG A 620 10.98 2.61 -35.25
N VAL A 621 10.56 2.12 -36.40
CA VAL A 621 11.40 1.91 -37.58
C VAL A 621 10.71 2.59 -38.77
N SER A 622 11.44 3.47 -39.46
CA SER A 622 11.01 4.09 -40.71
C SER A 622 11.06 3.07 -41.84
N ARG A 623 10.18 3.18 -42.83
CA ARG A 623 10.14 2.23 -43.96
C ARG A 623 11.48 2.13 -44.72
N ASP A 624 12.24 3.22 -44.74
CA ASP A 624 13.52 3.34 -45.46
C ASP A 624 14.76 3.29 -44.54
N ASP A 625 14.59 2.95 -43.26
CA ASP A 625 15.72 2.83 -42.35
C ASP A 625 16.64 1.67 -42.75
N PRO A 626 17.97 1.90 -42.86
CA PRO A 626 18.91 0.83 -43.11
C PRO A 626 19.04 -0.08 -41.89
N PHE A 627 18.76 -1.38 -42.06
CA PHE A 627 18.77 -2.40 -41.00
C PHE A 627 20.05 -2.39 -40.13
N LEU A 628 21.22 -2.26 -40.76
CA LEU A 628 22.50 -2.24 -40.05
C LEU A 628 22.73 -0.94 -39.27
N ALA A 629 22.21 0.19 -39.77
CA ALA A 629 22.31 1.49 -39.10
C ALA A 629 21.45 1.53 -37.83
N LEU A 630 20.36 0.74 -37.81
CA LEU A 630 19.54 0.48 -36.64
C LEU A 630 20.18 -0.49 -35.61
N GLY A 631 21.42 -0.92 -35.84
CA GLY A 631 22.10 -1.90 -34.98
C GLY A 631 21.76 -3.36 -35.30
N GLY A 632 21.16 -3.61 -36.46
CA GLY A 632 20.89 -4.95 -36.96
C GLY A 632 22.16 -5.77 -37.18
N THR A 633 22.05 -7.08 -36.96
CA THR A 633 23.12 -8.06 -37.16
C THR A 633 22.62 -9.21 -38.04
N SER A 634 23.52 -9.98 -38.63
CA SER A 634 23.13 -11.16 -39.42
C SER A 634 22.32 -12.17 -38.60
N LEU A 635 22.57 -12.28 -37.29
CA LEU A 635 21.76 -13.15 -36.40
C LEU A 635 20.33 -12.62 -36.24
N ALA A 636 20.16 -11.31 -36.07
CA ALA A 636 18.84 -10.68 -36.02
C ALA A 636 18.10 -10.84 -37.37
N ALA A 637 18.80 -10.66 -38.50
CA ALA A 637 18.24 -10.90 -39.83
C ALA A 637 17.77 -12.35 -39.99
N THR A 638 18.56 -13.34 -39.58
CA THR A 638 18.15 -14.76 -39.64
C THR A 638 16.90 -15.04 -38.81
N ARG A 639 16.75 -14.42 -37.63
CA ARG A 639 15.53 -14.57 -36.80
C ARG A 639 14.31 -13.95 -37.48
N ILE A 640 14.47 -12.77 -38.08
CA ILE A 640 13.41 -12.09 -38.84
C ILE A 640 12.99 -12.95 -40.03
N ILE A 641 13.95 -13.45 -40.83
CA ILE A 641 13.71 -14.34 -41.97
C ILE A 641 12.96 -15.61 -41.53
N SER A 642 13.36 -16.23 -40.43
CA SER A 642 12.69 -17.42 -39.89
C SER A 642 11.23 -17.13 -39.52
N ARG A 643 10.93 -15.95 -38.95
CA ARG A 643 9.56 -15.53 -38.64
C ARG A 643 8.75 -15.19 -39.89
N ILE A 644 9.35 -14.52 -40.88
CA ILE A 644 8.72 -14.26 -42.19
C ILE A 644 8.30 -15.58 -42.84
N ARG A 645 9.20 -16.58 -42.88
CA ARG A 645 8.90 -17.90 -43.43
C ARG A 645 7.72 -18.56 -42.73
N ASN A 646 7.68 -18.50 -41.40
CA ASN A 646 6.59 -19.09 -40.63
C ASN A 646 5.25 -18.36 -40.84
N ALA A 647 5.27 -17.06 -41.09
CA ALA A 647 4.07 -16.24 -41.26
C ALA A 647 3.52 -16.26 -42.70
N TYR A 648 4.39 -16.27 -43.70
CA TYR A 648 4.03 -16.06 -45.12
C TYR A 648 4.37 -17.24 -46.03
N GLY A 649 4.97 -18.32 -45.51
CA GLY A 649 5.32 -19.52 -46.29
C GLY A 649 6.55 -19.36 -47.20
N VAL A 650 6.99 -18.13 -47.48
CA VAL A 650 8.10 -17.84 -48.40
C VAL A 650 9.48 -17.82 -47.75
N GLU A 651 10.52 -18.23 -48.50
CA GLU A 651 11.91 -18.23 -48.03
C GLU A 651 12.72 -17.05 -48.59
N VAL A 652 12.79 -15.97 -47.81
CA VAL A 652 13.68 -14.85 -48.11
C VAL A 652 15.12 -15.24 -47.76
N SER A 653 15.99 -15.40 -48.76
CA SER A 653 17.39 -15.71 -48.50
C SER A 653 18.10 -14.55 -47.80
N LEU A 654 19.14 -14.85 -47.02
CA LEU A 654 19.93 -13.82 -46.34
C LEU A 654 20.56 -12.83 -47.34
N VAL A 655 20.94 -13.31 -48.53
CA VAL A 655 21.46 -12.45 -49.61
C VAL A 655 20.40 -11.44 -50.04
N ARG A 656 19.18 -11.93 -50.34
CA ARG A 656 18.06 -11.08 -50.78
C ARG A 656 17.63 -10.06 -49.72
N PHE A 657 17.69 -10.45 -48.44
CA PHE A 657 17.43 -9.54 -47.32
C PHE A 657 18.42 -8.35 -47.29
N PHE A 658 19.69 -8.60 -47.60
CA PHE A 658 20.73 -7.56 -47.58
C PHE A 658 20.89 -6.80 -48.90
N ASP A 659 20.20 -7.19 -49.98
CA ASP A 659 20.18 -6.44 -51.25
C ASP A 659 19.43 -5.10 -51.08
N THR A 660 18.33 -5.11 -50.33
CA THR A 660 17.57 -3.91 -49.95
C THR A 660 17.22 -3.98 -48.47
N PRO A 661 18.19 -3.68 -47.57
CA PRO A 661 18.05 -3.89 -46.14
C PRO A 661 17.25 -2.74 -45.50
N THR A 662 16.07 -2.46 -46.05
CA THR A 662 15.05 -1.56 -45.51
C THR A 662 13.73 -2.32 -45.40
N VAL A 663 12.79 -1.80 -44.61
CA VAL A 663 11.47 -2.43 -44.49
C VAL A 663 10.76 -2.48 -45.84
N ALA A 664 10.77 -1.38 -46.60
CA ALA A 664 10.19 -1.32 -47.93
C ALA A 664 10.83 -2.34 -48.89
N GLY A 665 12.16 -2.49 -48.84
CA GLY A 665 12.90 -3.45 -49.67
C GLY A 665 12.58 -4.90 -49.34
N VAL A 666 12.55 -5.25 -48.05
CA VAL A 666 12.22 -6.60 -47.60
C VAL A 666 10.75 -6.94 -47.86
N ALA A 667 9.83 -5.98 -47.67
CA ALA A 667 8.41 -6.18 -48.00
C ALA A 667 8.22 -6.46 -49.50
N ALA A 668 8.84 -5.69 -50.39
CA ALA A 668 8.80 -5.94 -51.83
C ALA A 668 9.38 -7.32 -52.19
N ALA A 669 10.48 -7.73 -51.53
CA ALA A 669 11.06 -9.06 -51.75
C ALA A 669 10.14 -10.21 -51.32
N ILE A 670 9.35 -10.03 -50.25
CA ILE A 670 8.33 -10.99 -49.83
C ILE A 670 7.19 -11.02 -50.85
N GLU A 671 6.69 -9.87 -51.27
CA GLU A 671 5.59 -9.75 -52.24
C GLU A 671 5.92 -10.44 -53.57
N ASP A 672 7.12 -10.20 -54.11
CA ASP A 672 7.62 -10.88 -55.31
C ASP A 672 7.65 -12.41 -55.16
N LEU A 673 8.03 -12.94 -53.98
CA LEU A 673 8.10 -14.38 -53.73
C LEU A 673 6.70 -14.99 -53.64
N VAL A 674 5.79 -14.31 -52.94
CA VAL A 674 4.39 -14.75 -52.82
C VAL A 674 3.72 -14.77 -54.19
N LEU A 675 3.94 -13.74 -55.02
CA LEU A 675 3.40 -13.68 -56.37
C LEU A 675 3.97 -14.79 -57.26
N ALA A 676 5.27 -15.07 -57.17
CA ALA A 676 5.91 -16.14 -57.93
C ALA A 676 5.44 -17.54 -57.53
N GLU A 677 5.09 -17.78 -56.26
CA GLU A 677 4.48 -19.04 -55.81
C GLU A 677 3.04 -19.18 -56.34
N LEU A 678 2.25 -18.10 -56.32
CA LEU A 678 0.89 -18.09 -56.85
C LEU A 678 0.82 -18.26 -58.38
N GLU A 679 1.85 -17.83 -59.13
CA GLU A 679 1.96 -18.06 -60.57
C GLU A 679 2.49 -19.46 -60.92
N ALA A 680 3.08 -20.18 -59.95
CA ALA A 680 3.64 -21.52 -60.12
C ALA A 680 2.66 -22.65 -59.75
N GLU A 681 1.59 -22.34 -59.01
CA GLU A 681 0.40 -23.20 -58.77
C GLU A 681 -0.62 -23.09 -59.90
#